data_AF-A0A1Q9E612-F1
#
_entry.id   AF-A0A1Q9E612-F1
#
_cell.length_a   1.000
_cell.length_b   1.000
_cell.length_c   1.000
_cell.angle_alpha   90.00
_cell.angle_beta   90.00
_cell.angle_gamma   90.00
#
_symmetry.space_group_name_H-M   'P 1'
#
loop_
_entity.id
_entity.type
_entity.pdbx_description
1 polymer ?
#
loop_
_entity_poly.entity_id
_entity_poly.type
_entity_poly.pdbx_seq_one_letter_code
_entity_poly.pdbx_strand_id
1 'polypeptide(L)'
;MLLSVLLVAHVYTNGNLRSWKGEGTRVIIYNFNVAWEEEKDEVGQMLKPNKQVPRRLPCLRGHWRLQVMTFLCGLFFRAIPEVQRALIKTRDGADIPIGFFQGAWESAYLTSEIARILVEEVLGYHTWIHPADGRSAVVTPYALAGCLDFNNATNQQCGINETRLHVCVDCWSATYASVVEDMKETFPHLIPVDLGSMGYEGEESMYLTKDVLQQAMDAEGLTLDFYRGYNLTHHNPKQYFDSIDTINLADLFLCEETDFYKPEAMADYARWTGDAAGVQMLANGNYAAKCHAGKWWISPQCRSDTSTCIPVITAGAGWKLQAMMFWSTTYGFPAAIAVANSWGNYVSIVSTTRSLYYWWVPDATFITQQPQSIVFPPYSASEWAQGNMRTAASGTYISKSVSSNFANQAPKVSSFIAGVNFELAELMDLLLTIATGTLRYDVACQWVRDNKQRWQEWLPIETNCITGFGLADAAGNFVMDRANATSCEVCTPGKFSQEYLDITGKERSDQLHAMSTWELHRLIEASLGVCVSCGEGLYCPVGSTVERLRNGSSEARPEVLPMYFSSMEVPLENYRCQSHCPGGTPGSCDGGRVGRTCSECPDNFYSTGNQCTECGVAMPVLWVLGIGILVCGIFSYYYLLTSSYTAKERVLTCTTCSFGMMVSLFQNLGVIQTESVPWPTGLKDFLGFFQIFLLDLDSLGFSCIAGGPVQRFAGNCALFFVVLYGLVGTAFLTNLLPRRLSWLAWQKYKTMSTIGQFCQVSFTTMTNIGLVPFMCYRHPAGSESVLKYSDVFCNSAEHTLMQLLGIAVLALSGAFLASCFFFAWKAPSWSGKAIQGGVRFLIFRFRPNVWWFGLVLLTRGPLLSMPAVAAPNMPAVQFVCLLGILLLSLQLQVWYLPWKAPILNLVDGVTNLLLVMLLAIGLGRLGPDPEDGPEVLDSLAAAISAMMMMSVLGLMLVLAVAALFYKKALGGNDEQWIMNLGKPPSSKDFCNTLSNFLRSQQDMQEKEVQRVVEVLCLYDYCDVNASIVLLSTELGFRSKLTDALASSRITSAGSFASVPAGSKTKQLDARVDNVAEEGVCHENSAFSF
;
A
#
# COMPACT_ATOMS: atom_id res chain seq x y z
N MET A 1 29.04 1.30 28.16
CA MET A 1 30.31 0.71 27.66
C MET A 1 30.70 1.53 26.42
N LEU A 2 31.60 2.52 26.56
CA LEU A 2 32.37 3.19 25.49
C LEU A 2 33.10 4.40 26.09
N LEU A 3 34.40 4.22 26.28
CA LEU A 3 35.38 5.21 26.69
C LEU A 3 36.57 4.94 25.76
N SER A 4 37.07 5.96 25.05
CA SER A 4 38.48 6.18 24.59
C SER A 4 38.56 6.91 23.23
N VAL A 5 39.54 7.82 23.12
CA VAL A 5 39.95 8.72 22.00
C VAL A 5 39.26 10.11 22.02
N LEU A 6 39.73 11.10 22.83
CA LEU A 6 40.83 12.09 22.62
C LEU A 6 40.52 13.09 21.47
N LEU A 7 40.69 14.43 21.50
CA LEU A 7 41.23 15.50 22.37
C LEU A 7 40.92 16.82 21.58
N VAL A 8 40.36 17.92 22.11
CA VAL A 8 41.05 19.14 22.62
C VAL A 8 39.98 20.25 22.68
N ALA A 9 39.84 20.96 23.80
CA ALA A 9 39.60 22.41 23.82
C ALA A 9 39.82 22.94 25.24
N HIS A 10 41.05 23.38 25.50
CA HIS A 10 41.36 24.30 26.59
C HIS A 10 41.50 25.72 25.98
N VAL A 11 41.30 26.75 26.82
CA VAL A 11 41.39 28.21 26.55
C VAL A 11 40.03 28.83 26.10
N TYR A 12 39.35 29.78 26.75
CA TYR A 12 39.63 30.82 27.76
C TYR A 12 38.32 31.10 28.55
N THR A 13 38.36 31.19 29.88
CA THR A 13 37.67 32.26 30.65
C THR A 13 38.18 32.30 32.09
N ASN A 14 38.93 33.36 32.41
CA ASN A 14 39.14 33.84 33.76
C ASN A 14 37.83 34.46 34.27
N GLY A 15 37.44 34.15 35.51
CA GLY A 15 36.42 34.92 36.23
C GLY A 15 35.68 34.15 37.32
N ASN A 16 36.23 34.20 38.55
CA ASN A 16 35.58 34.07 39.85
C ASN A 16 34.22 33.35 39.96
N LEU A 17 34.15 32.27 40.77
CA LEU A 17 33.21 32.16 41.91
C LEU A 17 33.44 30.89 42.75
N ARG A 18 33.85 31.15 44.00
CA ARG A 18 33.57 30.48 45.29
C ARG A 18 33.33 28.96 45.37
N SER A 19 34.17 28.35 46.21
CA SER A 19 34.03 27.08 46.92
C SER A 19 32.65 26.82 47.53
N TRP A 20 32.20 25.56 47.60
CA TRP A 20 31.58 24.94 48.79
C TRP A 20 31.82 23.41 48.77
N LYS A 21 32.01 22.84 49.96
CA LYS A 21 32.53 21.49 50.32
C LYS A 21 31.54 20.33 50.08
N GLY A 22 32.03 19.13 49.74
CA GLY A 22 31.97 17.89 50.58
C GLY A 22 30.87 16.95 50.08
N GLU A 23 30.91 15.61 50.05
CA GLU A 23 31.74 14.48 50.55
C GLU A 23 31.53 13.29 49.56
N GLY A 24 32.48 12.35 49.34
CA GLY A 24 32.54 11.09 50.10
C GLY A 24 31.71 9.91 49.47
N THR A 25 32.09 9.33 48.32
CA THR A 25 32.86 8.05 48.13
C THR A 25 32.09 6.70 48.22
N ARG A 26 32.05 5.98 47.07
CA ARG A 26 32.12 4.50 46.78
C ARG A 26 30.96 3.55 47.15
N VAL A 27 30.29 2.89 46.17
CA VAL A 27 30.61 1.69 45.33
C VAL A 27 30.13 0.38 45.97
N ILE A 28 29.31 -0.41 45.23
CA ILE A 28 29.28 -1.88 45.02
C ILE A 28 28.02 -2.20 44.16
N ILE A 29 28.10 -2.45 42.85
CA ILE A 29 28.22 -3.71 42.06
C ILE A 29 27.14 -4.82 42.29
N TYR A 30 26.36 -5.13 41.24
CA TYR A 30 26.13 -6.44 40.56
C TYR A 30 24.67 -6.78 40.16
N ASN A 31 24.53 -7.13 38.87
CA ASN A 31 23.73 -8.16 38.20
C ASN A 31 22.32 -8.52 38.67
N PHE A 32 21.40 -8.62 37.71
CA PHE A 32 20.28 -9.56 37.76
C PHE A 32 20.19 -10.38 36.48
N ASN A 33 20.18 -11.70 36.68
CA ASN A 33 19.80 -12.74 35.73
C ASN A 33 18.58 -13.46 36.34
N VAL A 34 17.59 -13.72 35.49
CA VAL A 34 16.54 -14.77 35.47
C VAL A 34 16.37 -15.69 36.70
N ALA A 35 15.12 -15.79 37.21
CA ALA A 35 14.31 -17.03 37.33
C ALA A 35 13.31 -17.03 38.51
N TRP A 36 12.07 -17.45 38.22
CA TRP A 36 11.13 -18.31 39.00
C TRP A 36 10.84 -18.06 40.48
N GLU A 37 9.54 -18.05 40.85
CA GLU A 37 9.08 -18.60 42.14
C GLU A 37 7.57 -18.99 42.13
N GLU A 38 7.32 -20.23 42.59
CA GLU A 38 6.06 -20.78 43.13
C GLU A 38 6.08 -20.70 44.68
N GLU A 39 4.88 -20.69 45.31
CA GLU A 39 4.44 -21.23 46.64
C GLU A 39 3.45 -20.26 47.34
N LYS A 40 2.20 -20.63 47.68
CA LYS A 40 1.68 -21.48 48.81
C LYS A 40 2.22 -21.04 50.19
N ASP A 41 1.53 -21.01 51.32
CA ASP A 41 0.18 -21.33 51.83
C ASP A 41 0.11 -20.69 53.26
N GLU A 42 -1.09 -20.46 53.82
CA GLU A 42 -1.50 -20.68 55.25
C GLU A 42 -2.80 -19.91 55.60
N VAL A 43 -3.94 -20.58 55.81
CA VAL A 43 -4.55 -21.14 57.06
C VAL A 43 -5.34 -20.14 57.94
N GLY A 44 -6.62 -20.45 58.23
CA GLY A 44 -7.36 -19.90 59.40
C GLY A 44 -8.90 -19.93 59.36
N GLN A 45 -9.53 -20.86 60.09
CA GLN A 45 -10.97 -21.18 60.22
C GLN A 45 -11.87 -20.13 60.92
N MET A 46 -13.21 -20.20 60.71
CA MET A 46 -14.23 -20.29 61.80
C MET A 46 -15.65 -20.72 61.32
N LEU A 47 -16.34 -21.47 62.20
CA LEU A 47 -17.57 -22.27 62.05
C LEU A 47 -18.88 -21.53 62.43
N LYS A 48 -20.05 -21.98 61.90
CA LYS A 48 -21.23 -22.49 62.68
C LYS A 48 -22.42 -23.03 61.82
N PRO A 49 -23.30 -23.93 62.36
CA PRO A 49 -24.30 -24.72 61.59
C PRO A 49 -25.79 -24.66 62.07
N ASN A 50 -26.68 -25.43 61.39
CA ASN A 50 -28.09 -25.83 61.65
C ASN A 50 -29.20 -24.79 61.33
N LYS A 51 -30.43 -25.07 60.85
CA LYS A 51 -31.36 -26.22 60.65
C LYS A 51 -32.46 -25.68 59.67
N GLN A 52 -33.21 -26.40 58.83
CA GLN A 52 -34.39 -27.23 59.14
C GLN A 52 -35.08 -27.73 57.85
N VAL A 53 -35.78 -28.87 57.97
CA VAL A 53 -36.47 -29.70 56.97
C VAL A 53 -37.91 -29.19 56.72
N PRO A 54 -38.59 -29.54 55.61
CA PRO A 54 -39.63 -30.58 55.72
C PRO A 54 -39.68 -31.60 54.56
N ARG A 55 -40.11 -32.82 54.92
CA ARG A 55 -40.43 -33.99 54.08
C ARG A 55 -41.76 -33.80 53.33
N ARG A 56 -41.89 -34.45 52.15
CA ARG A 56 -43.03 -35.35 51.79
C ARG A 56 -42.73 -36.14 50.50
N LEU A 57 -42.75 -37.47 50.61
CA LEU A 57 -43.01 -38.42 49.52
C LEU A 57 -44.53 -38.53 49.30
N PRO A 58 -44.99 -38.98 48.12
CA PRO A 58 -45.41 -40.38 48.04
C PRO A 58 -45.01 -41.11 46.74
N CYS A 59 -44.84 -42.41 46.89
CA CYS A 59 -44.71 -43.43 45.87
C CYS A 59 -45.85 -43.39 44.84
N LEU A 60 -45.53 -43.68 43.57
CA LEU A 60 -46.41 -44.44 42.68
C LEU A 60 -45.54 -45.31 41.74
N ARG A 61 -45.62 -46.62 41.98
CA ARG A 61 -45.30 -47.67 41.00
C ARG A 61 -46.25 -47.52 39.81
N GLY A 62 -45.73 -47.57 38.60
CA GLY A 62 -46.55 -47.77 37.40
C GLY A 62 -45.82 -47.29 36.14
N HIS A 63 -45.78 -48.13 35.12
CA HIS A 63 -45.29 -47.86 33.75
C HIS A 63 -43.78 -48.02 33.50
N TRP A 64 -43.23 -49.19 33.85
CA TRP A 64 -42.21 -49.83 33.01
C TRP A 64 -42.91 -50.58 31.88
N ARG A 65 -43.24 -49.88 30.78
CA ARG A 65 -43.52 -50.38 29.42
C ARG A 65 -43.98 -49.18 28.60
N LEU A 66 -43.43 -49.06 27.39
CA LEU A 66 -43.47 -47.90 26.48
C LEU A 66 -42.43 -46.81 26.76
N GLN A 67 -41.17 -47.12 26.48
CA GLN A 67 -40.22 -46.22 25.80
C GLN A 67 -38.94 -47.00 25.45
N VAL A 68 -39.04 -47.92 24.48
CA VAL A 68 -37.86 -48.56 23.82
C VAL A 68 -38.10 -48.65 22.30
N MET A 69 -38.90 -47.76 21.71
CA MET A 69 -39.11 -47.72 20.26
C MET A 69 -38.99 -46.29 19.76
N THR A 70 -37.75 -45.83 19.72
CA THR A 70 -37.23 -44.79 18.81
C THR A 70 -35.83 -44.51 19.29
N PHE A 71 -34.83 -45.15 18.70
CA PHE A 71 -33.48 -44.62 18.47
C PHE A 71 -32.67 -45.77 17.87
N LEU A 72 -31.88 -45.43 16.84
CA LEU A 72 -30.98 -46.26 16.05
C LEU A 72 -31.58 -46.75 14.72
N CYS A 73 -31.30 -46.00 13.65
CA CYS A 73 -30.81 -46.58 12.40
C CYS A 73 -29.52 -47.38 12.70
N GLY A 74 -29.60 -48.44 13.51
CA GLY A 74 -28.44 -49.26 13.83
C GLY A 74 -28.02 -50.01 12.58
N LEU A 75 -26.93 -49.58 11.91
CA LEU A 75 -25.92 -50.39 11.20
C LEU A 75 -25.06 -49.55 10.23
N PHE A 76 -24.15 -48.77 10.80
CA PHE A 76 -22.76 -48.75 10.33
C PHE A 76 -21.94 -49.40 11.43
N PHE A 77 -21.12 -50.42 11.14
CA PHE A 77 -20.16 -50.98 12.12
C PHE A 77 -19.10 -49.93 12.60
N ARG A 78 -19.21 -48.67 12.13
CA ARG A 78 -18.35 -47.51 12.41
C ARG A 78 -19.11 -46.16 12.47
N ALA A 79 -20.40 -46.13 12.81
CA ALA A 79 -21.10 -44.85 13.01
C ALA A 79 -20.47 -44.08 14.18
N ILE A 80 -20.28 -42.76 14.04
CA ILE A 80 -19.77 -41.92 15.12
C ILE A 80 -20.83 -41.83 16.24
N PRO A 81 -20.53 -42.31 17.46
CA PRO A 81 -21.45 -42.25 18.58
C PRO A 81 -21.84 -40.81 18.91
N GLU A 82 -23.08 -40.59 19.35
CA GLU A 82 -23.60 -39.25 19.69
C GLU A 82 -22.67 -38.45 20.62
N VAL A 83 -22.07 -39.11 21.61
CA VAL A 83 -21.14 -38.50 22.59
C VAL A 83 -19.84 -38.00 21.95
N GLN A 84 -19.47 -38.50 20.77
CA GLN A 84 -18.27 -38.11 20.04
C GLN A 84 -18.55 -37.07 18.95
N ARG A 85 -19.81 -36.64 18.80
CA ARG A 85 -20.19 -35.66 17.77
C ARG A 85 -19.80 -34.25 18.21
N ALA A 86 -19.32 -33.45 17.28
CA ALA A 86 -18.91 -32.06 17.51
C ALA A 86 -20.10 -31.09 17.37
N LEU A 87 -20.03 -30.00 18.14
CA LEU A 87 -20.86 -28.81 17.95
C LEU A 87 -20.05 -27.76 17.16
N ILE A 88 -20.73 -26.88 16.44
CA ILE A 88 -20.10 -25.74 15.78
C ILE A 88 -20.08 -24.54 16.73
N LYS A 89 -19.13 -23.63 16.55
CA LYS A 89 -18.99 -22.44 17.39
C LYS A 89 -19.60 -21.22 16.73
N THR A 90 -20.38 -20.46 17.50
CA THR A 90 -20.81 -19.11 17.15
C THR A 90 -19.63 -18.12 17.19
N ARG A 91 -19.79 -16.95 16.58
CA ARG A 91 -18.90 -15.78 16.71
C ARG A 91 -18.63 -15.41 18.17
N ASP A 92 -19.63 -15.59 19.04
CA ASP A 92 -19.53 -15.35 20.48
C ASP A 92 -18.91 -16.53 21.26
N GLY A 93 -18.51 -17.60 20.56
CA GLY A 93 -17.86 -18.78 21.13
C GLY A 93 -18.80 -19.80 21.79
N ALA A 94 -20.11 -19.70 21.59
CA ALA A 94 -21.09 -20.66 22.09
C ALA A 94 -21.17 -21.89 21.19
N ASP A 95 -21.29 -23.07 21.79
CA ASP A 95 -21.44 -24.34 21.07
C ASP A 95 -22.92 -24.56 20.67
N ILE A 96 -23.19 -24.70 19.37
CA ILE A 96 -24.53 -24.92 18.81
C ILE A 96 -24.53 -26.09 17.79
N PRO A 97 -25.67 -26.77 17.58
CA PRO A 97 -25.80 -27.78 16.52
C PRO A 97 -25.94 -27.14 15.14
N ILE A 98 -25.64 -27.91 14.09
CA ILE A 98 -25.86 -27.51 12.70
C ILE A 98 -27.37 -27.53 12.41
N GLY A 99 -27.91 -26.37 12.09
CA GLY A 99 -29.33 -26.18 11.82
C GLY A 99 -29.71 -26.44 10.36
N PHE A 100 -30.68 -27.31 10.14
CA PHE A 100 -31.31 -27.57 8.85
C PHE A 100 -32.63 -26.81 8.74
N PHE A 101 -32.76 -26.07 7.64
CA PHE A 101 -34.00 -25.44 7.22
C PHE A 101 -34.69 -26.30 6.16
N GLN A 102 -36.00 -26.49 6.28
CA GLN A 102 -36.81 -27.32 5.39
C GLN A 102 -37.94 -26.49 4.79
N GLY A 103 -38.10 -26.60 3.46
CA GLY A 103 -39.29 -26.12 2.78
C GLY A 103 -40.49 -27.03 3.06
N ALA A 104 -41.69 -26.47 3.04
CA ALA A 104 -42.93 -27.20 3.31
C ALA A 104 -43.40 -28.06 2.10
N TRP A 105 -42.50 -28.90 1.58
CA TRP A 105 -42.76 -29.87 0.51
C TRP A 105 -42.00 -31.18 0.79
N GLU A 106 -42.58 -32.32 0.37
CA GLU A 106 -42.14 -33.65 0.82
C GLU A 106 -40.71 -34.02 0.41
N SER A 107 -40.25 -33.56 -0.75
CA SER A 107 -38.88 -33.82 -1.21
C SER A 107 -37.82 -33.13 -0.33
N ALA A 108 -38.09 -31.91 0.16
CA ALA A 108 -37.19 -31.21 1.07
C ALA A 108 -37.09 -31.89 2.43
N TYR A 109 -38.19 -32.45 2.95
CA TYR A 109 -38.15 -33.24 4.18
C TYR A 109 -37.27 -34.48 4.03
N LEU A 110 -37.47 -35.25 2.95
CA LEU A 110 -36.72 -36.49 2.69
C LEU A 110 -35.22 -36.23 2.47
N THR A 111 -34.88 -35.32 1.56
CA THR A 111 -33.48 -35.01 1.21
C THR A 111 -32.72 -34.42 2.40
N SER A 112 -33.38 -33.58 3.20
CA SER A 112 -32.81 -33.06 4.45
C SER A 112 -32.58 -34.14 5.48
N GLU A 113 -33.48 -35.12 5.64
CA GLU A 113 -33.27 -36.25 6.54
C GLU A 113 -32.09 -37.13 6.12
N ILE A 114 -31.93 -37.40 4.81
CA ILE A 114 -30.78 -38.13 4.28
C ILE A 114 -29.47 -37.38 4.59
N ALA A 115 -29.41 -36.09 4.29
CA ALA A 115 -28.24 -35.26 4.56
C ALA A 115 -27.93 -35.20 6.07
N ARG A 116 -28.97 -35.08 6.91
CA ARG A 116 -28.86 -35.06 8.37
C ARG A 116 -28.25 -36.34 8.93
N ILE A 117 -28.73 -37.51 8.49
CA ILE A 117 -28.20 -38.82 8.90
C ILE A 117 -26.70 -38.91 8.59
N LEU A 118 -26.28 -38.50 7.39
CA LEU A 118 -24.88 -38.54 6.97
C LEU A 118 -24.01 -37.53 7.76
N VAL A 119 -24.51 -36.33 8.03
CA VAL A 119 -23.80 -35.34 8.86
C VAL A 119 -23.62 -35.84 10.29
N GLU A 120 -24.62 -36.52 10.85
CA GLU A 120 -24.58 -37.04 12.21
C GLU A 120 -23.72 -38.31 12.34
N GLU A 121 -23.95 -39.31 11.50
CA GLU A 121 -23.37 -40.65 11.68
C GLU A 121 -22.01 -40.83 10.98
N VAL A 122 -21.75 -40.05 9.92
CA VAL A 122 -20.51 -40.15 9.11
C VAL A 122 -19.56 -38.99 9.37
N LEU A 123 -20.05 -37.74 9.35
CA LEU A 123 -19.21 -36.56 9.60
C LEU A 123 -19.07 -36.21 11.08
N GLY A 124 -19.98 -36.72 11.93
CA GLY A 124 -19.87 -36.61 13.38
C GLY A 124 -20.24 -35.24 13.94
N TYR A 125 -21.29 -34.59 13.43
CA TYR A 125 -21.79 -33.32 13.99
C TYR A 125 -23.17 -33.48 14.61
N HIS A 126 -23.47 -32.70 15.64
CA HIS A 126 -24.85 -32.54 16.11
C HIS A 126 -25.66 -31.70 15.13
N THR A 127 -26.90 -32.11 14.87
CA THR A 127 -27.81 -31.37 13.98
C THR A 127 -29.12 -31.02 14.68
N TRP A 128 -29.84 -30.06 14.11
CA TRP A 128 -31.14 -29.63 14.57
C TRP A 128 -32.01 -29.22 13.38
N ILE A 129 -33.28 -29.63 13.36
CA ILE A 129 -34.27 -29.17 12.37
C ILE A 129 -35.16 -28.12 13.03
N HIS A 130 -35.37 -27.00 12.35
CA HIS A 130 -36.23 -25.94 12.85
C HIS A 130 -37.70 -26.41 12.91
N PRO A 131 -38.45 -26.14 13.99
CA PRO A 131 -39.82 -26.63 14.15
C PRO A 131 -40.86 -25.95 13.26
N ALA A 132 -40.52 -24.84 12.63
CA ALA A 132 -41.36 -24.15 11.65
C ALA A 132 -40.73 -24.26 10.26
N ASP A 133 -41.52 -24.75 9.30
CA ASP A 133 -41.11 -24.94 7.92
C ASP A 133 -41.28 -23.67 7.08
N GLY A 134 -40.55 -23.58 5.98
CA GLY A 134 -40.70 -22.54 4.99
C GLY A 134 -41.96 -22.72 4.14
N ARG A 135 -42.96 -21.85 4.31
CA ARG A 135 -44.22 -21.92 3.54
C ARG A 135 -44.08 -21.56 2.06
N SER A 136 -42.94 -20.99 1.68
CA SER A 136 -42.60 -20.62 0.31
C SER A 136 -41.10 -20.66 0.14
N ALA A 137 -40.63 -20.99 -1.07
CA ALA A 137 -39.20 -21.00 -1.38
C ALA A 137 -38.53 -19.63 -1.16
N VAL A 138 -39.26 -18.53 -1.33
CA VAL A 138 -38.74 -17.16 -1.14
C VAL A 138 -38.29 -16.83 0.28
N VAL A 139 -38.68 -17.64 1.27
CA VAL A 139 -38.27 -17.44 2.66
C VAL A 139 -36.88 -18.03 2.96
N THR A 140 -36.35 -18.87 2.07
CA THR A 140 -35.07 -19.56 2.24
C THR A 140 -33.91 -18.59 2.50
N PRO A 141 -33.75 -17.48 1.73
CA PRO A 141 -32.65 -16.56 1.97
C PRO A 141 -32.72 -15.87 3.34
N TYR A 142 -33.93 -15.52 3.79
CA TYR A 142 -34.15 -14.92 5.10
C TYR A 142 -33.89 -15.90 6.25
N ALA A 143 -34.30 -17.16 6.10
CA ALA A 143 -34.03 -18.20 7.08
C ALA A 143 -32.52 -18.43 7.27
N LEU A 144 -31.77 -18.55 6.17
CA LEU A 144 -30.31 -18.74 6.21
C LEU A 144 -29.54 -17.48 6.66
N ALA A 145 -30.12 -16.30 6.48
CA ALA A 145 -29.58 -15.04 7.01
C ALA A 145 -29.85 -14.83 8.51
N GLY A 146 -30.61 -15.71 9.17
CA GLY A 146 -30.87 -15.66 10.60
C GLY A 146 -32.05 -14.76 11.02
N CYS A 147 -32.97 -14.47 10.11
CA CYS A 147 -34.18 -13.69 10.42
C CYS A 147 -35.13 -14.48 11.35
N LEU A 148 -35.63 -13.86 12.42
CA LEU A 148 -36.40 -14.56 13.46
C LEU A 148 -37.82 -14.96 13.01
N ASP A 149 -38.43 -14.18 12.12
CA ASP A 149 -39.78 -14.43 11.60
C ASP A 149 -39.77 -14.49 10.07
N PHE A 150 -38.96 -15.41 9.53
CA PHE A 150 -38.73 -15.55 8.08
C PHE A 150 -40.00 -15.85 7.26
N ASN A 151 -41.07 -16.34 7.89
CA ASN A 151 -42.36 -16.58 7.23
C ASN A 151 -43.26 -15.32 7.14
N ASN A 152 -42.89 -14.21 7.78
CA ASN A 152 -43.65 -12.97 7.78
C ASN A 152 -43.23 -12.05 6.64
N ALA A 153 -44.10 -11.88 5.65
CA ALA A 153 -43.80 -11.12 4.44
C ALA A 153 -43.58 -9.61 4.64
N THR A 154 -44.00 -9.04 5.78
CA THR A 154 -43.97 -7.58 6.02
C THR A 154 -42.84 -7.12 6.93
N ASN A 155 -42.37 -7.97 7.85
CA ASN A 155 -41.22 -7.69 8.69
C ASN A 155 -40.59 -9.00 9.19
N GLN A 156 -39.51 -9.40 8.55
CA GLN A 156 -38.80 -10.65 8.81
C GLN A 156 -37.85 -10.55 10.04
N GLN A 157 -37.61 -9.34 10.57
CA GLN A 157 -36.69 -9.07 11.69
C GLN A 157 -35.27 -9.61 11.46
N CYS A 158 -34.67 -9.23 10.32
CA CYS A 158 -33.32 -9.61 9.93
C CYS A 158 -32.24 -8.73 10.59
N GLY A 159 -31.03 -9.29 10.80
CA GLY A 159 -29.84 -8.52 11.17
C GLY A 159 -29.50 -8.40 12.66
N ILE A 160 -30.15 -9.18 13.55
CA ILE A 160 -29.98 -9.02 15.01
C ILE A 160 -29.06 -10.10 15.61
N ASN A 161 -28.80 -11.25 14.96
CA ASN A 161 -27.96 -12.32 15.52
C ASN A 161 -27.31 -13.20 14.44
N GLU A 162 -26.30 -13.99 14.85
CA GLU A 162 -25.79 -15.10 14.04
C GLU A 162 -26.88 -16.15 13.80
N THR A 163 -26.97 -16.64 12.56
CA THR A 163 -28.02 -17.59 12.18
C THR A 163 -27.88 -18.91 12.93
N ARG A 164 -29.01 -19.49 13.30
CA ARG A 164 -29.08 -20.88 13.80
C ARG A 164 -29.49 -21.86 12.70
N LEU A 165 -29.85 -21.36 11.52
CA LEU A 165 -30.20 -22.13 10.33
C LEU A 165 -29.07 -21.99 9.33
N HIS A 166 -28.40 -23.10 9.05
CA HIS A 166 -27.12 -23.13 8.37
C HIS A 166 -27.18 -23.78 7.00
N VAL A 167 -28.04 -24.79 6.83
CA VAL A 167 -28.13 -25.61 5.63
C VAL A 167 -29.57 -25.68 5.15
N CYS A 168 -29.79 -25.44 3.86
CA CYS A 168 -31.00 -25.80 3.13
C CYS A 168 -30.58 -26.68 1.94
N VAL A 169 -31.19 -27.86 1.82
CA VAL A 169 -31.09 -28.71 0.63
C VAL A 169 -32.47 -28.75 -0.03
N ASP A 170 -32.51 -28.90 -1.35
CA ASP A 170 -33.77 -28.88 -2.13
C ASP A 170 -34.52 -27.54 -2.07
N CYS A 171 -33.79 -26.45 -2.34
CA CYS A 171 -34.31 -25.08 -2.31
C CYS A 171 -34.62 -24.61 -3.74
N TRP A 172 -35.83 -24.10 -3.98
CA TRP A 172 -36.27 -23.63 -5.31
C TRP A 172 -35.75 -22.21 -5.63
N SER A 173 -34.45 -22.07 -5.86
CA SER A 173 -33.76 -20.76 -5.94
C SER A 173 -34.11 -19.89 -7.14
N ALA A 174 -34.55 -20.48 -8.24
CA ALA A 174 -35.05 -19.71 -9.38
C ALA A 174 -36.23 -18.79 -8.99
N THR A 175 -36.98 -19.12 -7.92
CA THR A 175 -38.16 -18.37 -7.47
C THR A 175 -37.82 -17.14 -6.62
N TYR A 176 -36.58 -16.99 -6.14
CA TYR A 176 -36.20 -15.94 -5.19
C TYR A 176 -34.94 -15.17 -5.57
N ALA A 177 -34.54 -15.22 -6.84
CA ALA A 177 -33.39 -14.47 -7.35
C ALA A 177 -33.48 -12.96 -7.05
N SER A 178 -34.67 -12.36 -7.21
CA SER A 178 -34.92 -10.94 -6.89
C SER A 178 -34.73 -10.63 -5.40
N VAL A 179 -35.12 -11.55 -4.51
CA VAL A 179 -34.97 -11.40 -3.06
C VAL A 179 -33.48 -11.36 -2.68
N VAL A 180 -32.67 -12.21 -3.31
CA VAL A 180 -31.21 -12.20 -3.11
C VAL A 180 -30.59 -10.89 -3.62
N GLU A 181 -31.14 -10.31 -4.69
CA GLU A 181 -30.72 -9.02 -5.23
C GLU A 181 -31.03 -7.87 -4.27
N ASP A 182 -32.24 -7.82 -3.70
CA ASP A 182 -32.62 -6.85 -2.67
C ASP A 182 -31.76 -7.00 -1.38
N MET A 183 -31.43 -8.25 -1.01
CA MET A 183 -30.55 -8.52 0.12
C MET A 183 -29.10 -8.07 -0.12
N LYS A 184 -28.62 -7.99 -1.38
CA LYS A 184 -27.29 -7.44 -1.68
C LYS A 184 -27.17 -5.97 -1.31
N GLU A 185 -28.24 -5.20 -1.50
CA GLU A 185 -28.25 -3.77 -1.15
C GLU A 185 -28.37 -3.57 0.36
N THR A 186 -29.14 -4.43 1.04
CA THR A 186 -29.53 -4.22 2.45
C THR A 186 -28.61 -4.94 3.45
N PHE A 187 -28.18 -6.17 3.16
CA PHE A 187 -27.41 -7.04 4.07
C PHE A 187 -26.33 -7.86 3.32
N PRO A 188 -25.31 -7.22 2.70
CA PRO A 188 -24.35 -7.89 1.82
C PRO A 188 -23.53 -9.01 2.50
N HIS A 189 -23.35 -8.95 3.82
CA HIS A 189 -22.57 -9.93 4.59
C HIS A 189 -23.38 -11.16 5.05
N LEU A 190 -24.70 -11.15 4.89
CA LEU A 190 -25.60 -12.22 5.33
C LEU A 190 -26.17 -13.04 4.16
N ILE A 191 -25.68 -12.79 2.94
CA ILE A 191 -26.15 -13.47 1.73
C ILE A 191 -25.80 -14.96 1.82
N PRO A 192 -26.78 -15.87 1.69
CA PRO A 192 -26.51 -17.30 1.62
C PRO A 192 -25.66 -17.66 0.40
N VAL A 193 -24.82 -18.67 0.56
CA VAL A 193 -23.96 -19.18 -0.51
C VAL A 193 -24.68 -20.34 -1.20
N ASP A 194 -24.89 -20.23 -2.51
CA ASP A 194 -25.34 -21.35 -3.34
C ASP A 194 -24.17 -22.32 -3.59
N LEU A 195 -24.35 -23.59 -3.24
CA LEU A 195 -23.37 -24.66 -3.39
C LEU A 195 -23.64 -25.53 -4.65
N GLY A 196 -24.56 -25.11 -5.52
CA GLY A 196 -24.84 -25.76 -6.79
C GLY A 196 -26.14 -26.57 -6.82
N SER A 197 -26.33 -27.31 -7.91
CA SER A 197 -27.55 -28.09 -8.14
C SER A 197 -27.69 -29.29 -7.21
N MET A 198 -28.94 -29.65 -6.88
CA MET A 198 -29.30 -30.92 -6.25
C MET A 198 -29.20 -32.13 -7.19
N GLY A 199 -28.90 -31.94 -8.49
CA GLY A 199 -28.78 -33.01 -9.47
C GLY A 199 -29.94 -33.16 -10.44
N TYR A 200 -31.05 -32.48 -10.14
CA TYR A 200 -32.26 -32.46 -10.95
C TYR A 200 -32.82 -31.03 -11.04
N GLU A 201 -33.67 -30.81 -12.04
CA GLU A 201 -34.50 -29.61 -12.16
C GLU A 201 -35.92 -29.93 -11.71
N GLY A 202 -36.57 -28.97 -11.05
CA GLY A 202 -37.99 -29.03 -10.77
C GLY A 202 -38.78 -28.81 -12.06
N GLU A 203 -39.81 -29.62 -12.28
CA GLU A 203 -40.64 -29.52 -13.48
C GLU A 203 -42.01 -28.97 -13.13
N GLU A 204 -42.44 -27.92 -13.82
CA GLU A 204 -43.77 -27.32 -13.66
C GLU A 204 -44.50 -27.27 -15.01
N SER A 205 -45.67 -27.89 -15.12
CA SER A 205 -46.41 -27.97 -16.39
C SER A 205 -47.91 -28.21 -16.16
N MET A 206 -48.63 -28.45 -17.25
CA MET A 206 -49.96 -29.04 -17.23
C MET A 206 -49.84 -30.56 -17.24
N TYR A 207 -50.54 -31.22 -16.33
CA TYR A 207 -50.51 -32.65 -16.10
C TYR A 207 -51.90 -33.27 -16.28
N LEU A 208 -51.88 -34.58 -16.53
CA LEU A 208 -53.04 -35.47 -16.48
C LEU A 208 -52.69 -36.74 -15.70
N THR A 209 -53.69 -37.46 -15.21
CA THR A 209 -53.46 -38.75 -14.55
C THR A 209 -53.09 -39.83 -15.58
N LYS A 210 -52.24 -40.78 -15.18
CA LYS A 210 -51.85 -41.88 -16.06
C LYS A 210 -53.04 -42.72 -16.53
N ASP A 211 -54.06 -42.87 -15.70
CA ASP A 211 -55.26 -43.61 -16.06
C ASP A 211 -55.99 -43.00 -17.26
N VAL A 212 -56.07 -41.67 -17.34
CA VAL A 212 -56.68 -40.96 -18.48
C VAL A 212 -55.82 -41.14 -19.73
N LEU A 213 -54.49 -41.02 -19.59
CA LEU A 213 -53.54 -41.24 -20.69
C LEU A 213 -53.67 -42.67 -21.25
N GLN A 214 -53.66 -43.68 -20.37
CA GLN A 214 -53.71 -45.08 -20.77
C GLN A 214 -55.05 -45.42 -21.43
N GLN A 215 -56.17 -44.91 -20.92
CA GLN A 215 -57.49 -45.08 -21.55
C GLN A 215 -57.54 -44.51 -22.98
N ALA A 216 -56.93 -43.35 -23.22
CA ALA A 216 -56.87 -42.75 -24.54
C ALA A 216 -55.94 -43.50 -25.50
N MET A 217 -54.79 -43.94 -24.99
CA MET A 217 -53.82 -44.73 -25.75
C MET A 217 -54.37 -46.11 -26.15
N ASP A 218 -55.03 -46.81 -25.23
CA ASP A 218 -55.58 -48.15 -25.49
C ASP A 218 -56.79 -48.11 -26.43
N ALA A 219 -57.61 -47.05 -26.34
CA ALA A 219 -58.82 -46.93 -27.15
C ALA A 219 -58.54 -46.47 -28.59
N GLU A 220 -57.68 -45.46 -28.78
CA GLU A 220 -57.50 -44.79 -30.09
C GLU A 220 -56.02 -44.59 -30.48
N GLY A 221 -55.06 -45.00 -29.64
CA GLY A 221 -53.65 -44.63 -29.83
C GLY A 221 -53.39 -43.13 -29.64
N LEU A 222 -54.26 -42.44 -28.90
CA LEU A 222 -54.20 -40.99 -28.73
C LEU A 222 -53.24 -40.61 -27.59
N THR A 223 -52.12 -39.97 -27.97
CA THR A 223 -51.08 -39.48 -27.04
C THR A 223 -51.51 -38.17 -26.39
N LEU A 224 -52.15 -38.22 -25.22
CA LEU A 224 -52.57 -37.05 -24.45
C LEU A 224 -51.44 -36.42 -23.61
N ASP A 225 -50.27 -37.07 -23.55
CA ASP A 225 -49.02 -36.55 -22.98
C ASP A 225 -48.24 -35.65 -23.95
N PHE A 226 -48.73 -35.47 -25.18
CA PHE A 226 -48.14 -34.59 -26.18
C PHE A 226 -49.15 -33.57 -26.70
N TYR A 227 -48.76 -32.29 -26.74
CA TYR A 227 -49.68 -31.17 -27.01
C TYR A 227 -50.52 -31.31 -28.30
N ARG A 228 -50.00 -32.00 -29.33
CA ARG A 228 -50.73 -32.19 -30.60
C ARG A 228 -51.90 -33.17 -30.50
N GLY A 229 -51.96 -33.99 -29.45
CA GLY A 229 -53.07 -34.91 -29.18
C GLY A 229 -54.40 -34.18 -28.90
N TYR A 230 -54.35 -32.89 -28.57
CA TYR A 230 -55.53 -32.09 -28.25
C TYR A 230 -56.19 -31.40 -29.46
N ASN A 231 -55.62 -31.56 -30.67
CA ASN A 231 -56.15 -30.92 -31.86
C ASN A 231 -57.48 -31.55 -32.30
N LEU A 232 -58.56 -30.76 -32.18
CA LEU A 232 -59.93 -31.15 -32.52
C LEU A 232 -60.18 -31.51 -33.99
N THR A 233 -59.24 -31.20 -34.89
CA THR A 233 -59.35 -31.53 -36.32
C THR A 233 -59.30 -33.05 -36.56
N HIS A 234 -58.60 -33.79 -35.70
CA HIS A 234 -58.32 -35.21 -35.90
C HIS A 234 -58.92 -36.12 -34.82
N HIS A 235 -59.07 -35.64 -33.58
CA HIS A 235 -59.52 -36.43 -32.43
C HIS A 235 -60.43 -35.62 -31.50
N ASN A 236 -61.24 -36.30 -30.67
CA ASN A 236 -62.08 -35.68 -29.65
C ASN A 236 -61.57 -36.00 -28.23
N PRO A 237 -60.55 -35.28 -27.71
CA PRO A 237 -59.95 -35.57 -26.41
C PRO A 237 -60.94 -35.44 -25.24
N LYS A 238 -62.01 -34.63 -25.39
CA LYS A 238 -62.99 -34.35 -24.33
C LYS A 238 -63.65 -35.59 -23.75
N GLN A 239 -63.77 -36.68 -24.52
CA GLN A 239 -64.45 -37.91 -24.09
C GLN A 239 -63.77 -38.60 -22.88
N TYR A 240 -62.47 -38.36 -22.67
CA TYR A 240 -61.72 -38.92 -21.56
C TYR A 240 -61.73 -38.06 -20.29
N PHE A 241 -62.28 -36.83 -20.38
CA PHE A 241 -62.31 -35.86 -19.29
C PHE A 241 -63.75 -35.54 -18.84
N ASP A 242 -63.92 -35.14 -17.58
CA ASP A 242 -65.23 -34.79 -17.02
C ASP A 242 -65.71 -33.40 -17.47
N SER A 243 -67.00 -33.07 -17.30
CA SER A 243 -67.56 -31.75 -17.64
C SER A 243 -67.19 -30.70 -16.59
N ILE A 244 -67.07 -29.43 -16.99
CA ILE A 244 -66.90 -28.31 -16.06
C ILE A 244 -68.04 -28.21 -15.04
N ASP A 245 -69.24 -28.69 -15.38
CA ASP A 245 -70.41 -28.69 -14.49
C ASP A 245 -70.29 -29.68 -13.32
N THR A 246 -69.32 -30.60 -13.38
CA THR A 246 -69.03 -31.55 -12.29
C THR A 246 -68.31 -30.88 -11.12
N ILE A 247 -67.72 -29.70 -11.34
CA ILE A 247 -66.95 -28.94 -10.34
C ILE A 247 -67.84 -27.85 -9.76
N ASN A 248 -67.97 -27.85 -8.43
CA ASN A 248 -68.77 -26.86 -7.74
C ASN A 248 -68.13 -25.47 -7.85
N LEU A 249 -68.88 -24.49 -8.37
CA LEU A 249 -68.41 -23.12 -8.50
C LEU A 249 -68.00 -22.52 -7.14
N ALA A 250 -68.57 -22.96 -6.02
CA ALA A 250 -68.19 -22.48 -4.69
C ALA A 250 -66.72 -22.79 -4.33
N ASP A 251 -66.11 -23.80 -4.96
CA ASP A 251 -64.74 -24.23 -4.69
C ASP A 251 -63.68 -23.47 -5.51
N LEU A 252 -64.12 -22.53 -6.34
CA LEU A 252 -63.27 -21.76 -7.26
C LEU A 252 -63.25 -20.26 -6.88
N PHE A 253 -62.11 -19.60 -7.06
CA PHE A 253 -61.99 -18.13 -6.92
C PHE A 253 -62.77 -17.40 -8.02
N LEU A 254 -63.15 -16.14 -7.75
CA LEU A 254 -63.56 -15.23 -8.81
C LEU A 254 -62.33 -14.84 -9.64
N CYS A 255 -62.46 -14.69 -10.95
CA CYS A 255 -61.34 -14.29 -11.80
C CYS A 255 -60.71 -12.95 -11.38
N GLU A 256 -61.51 -12.04 -10.81
CA GLU A 256 -61.06 -10.74 -10.31
C GLU A 256 -60.08 -10.83 -9.13
N GLU A 257 -60.08 -11.95 -8.41
CA GLU A 257 -59.24 -12.21 -7.24
C GLU A 257 -57.95 -12.97 -7.58
N THR A 258 -57.70 -13.22 -8.87
CA THR A 258 -56.64 -14.10 -9.36
C THR A 258 -55.76 -13.42 -10.41
N ASP A 259 -54.73 -14.12 -10.87
CA ASP A 259 -53.81 -13.69 -11.92
C ASP A 259 -54.49 -13.44 -13.28
N PHE A 260 -55.77 -13.84 -13.45
CA PHE A 260 -56.60 -13.41 -14.58
C PHE A 260 -56.80 -11.89 -14.66
N TYR A 261 -56.62 -11.15 -13.57
CA TYR A 261 -56.74 -9.68 -13.52
C TYR A 261 -55.38 -8.95 -13.53
N LYS A 262 -54.28 -9.63 -13.88
CA LYS A 262 -52.96 -8.98 -14.11
C LYS A 262 -52.90 -8.30 -15.48
N PRO A 263 -52.86 -6.96 -15.56
CA PRO A 263 -52.98 -6.22 -16.83
C PRO A 263 -51.93 -6.56 -17.88
N GLU A 264 -50.67 -6.62 -17.45
CA GLU A 264 -49.53 -6.86 -18.34
C GLU A 264 -49.59 -8.27 -18.95
N ALA A 265 -49.88 -9.27 -18.11
CA ALA A 265 -50.03 -10.66 -18.54
C ALA A 265 -51.15 -10.84 -19.58
N MET A 266 -52.29 -10.18 -19.38
CA MET A 266 -53.43 -10.26 -20.30
C MET A 266 -53.19 -9.46 -21.59
N ALA A 267 -52.46 -8.35 -21.52
CA ALA A 267 -52.04 -7.60 -22.70
C ALA A 267 -51.09 -8.41 -23.59
N ASP A 268 -50.09 -9.06 -22.98
CA ASP A 268 -49.15 -9.94 -23.70
C ASP A 268 -49.87 -11.16 -24.29
N TYR A 269 -50.79 -11.76 -23.55
CA TYR A 269 -51.64 -12.84 -24.08
C TYR A 269 -52.39 -12.40 -25.35
N ALA A 270 -53.10 -11.28 -25.30
CA ALA A 270 -53.87 -10.78 -26.45
C ALA A 270 -52.96 -10.44 -27.63
N ARG A 271 -51.80 -9.82 -27.36
CA ARG A 271 -50.81 -9.43 -28.37
C ARG A 271 -50.23 -10.62 -29.12
N TRP A 272 -49.82 -11.66 -28.39
CA TRP A 272 -49.08 -12.78 -28.98
C TRP A 272 -49.98 -13.89 -29.52
N THR A 273 -51.15 -14.10 -28.94
CA THR A 273 -52.10 -15.14 -29.40
C THR A 273 -53.11 -14.61 -30.42
N GLY A 274 -53.38 -13.29 -30.42
CA GLY A 274 -54.43 -12.69 -31.24
C GLY A 274 -55.86 -12.93 -30.73
N ASP A 275 -56.05 -13.61 -29.59
CA ASP A 275 -57.36 -13.93 -29.03
C ASP A 275 -57.96 -12.78 -28.21
N ALA A 276 -58.41 -11.74 -28.93
CA ALA A 276 -59.08 -10.58 -28.31
C ALA A 276 -60.41 -10.95 -27.61
N ALA A 277 -61.04 -12.06 -27.98
CA ALA A 277 -62.31 -12.49 -27.38
C ALA A 277 -62.12 -13.22 -26.03
N GLY A 278 -60.89 -13.64 -25.72
CA GLY A 278 -60.52 -14.22 -24.42
C GLY A 278 -60.18 -13.19 -23.34
N VAL A 279 -60.10 -11.91 -23.70
CA VAL A 279 -59.81 -10.79 -22.79
C VAL A 279 -60.90 -9.72 -22.88
N GLN A 280 -60.94 -8.82 -21.90
CA GLN A 280 -61.78 -7.64 -21.88
C GLN A 280 -60.93 -6.42 -21.49
N MET A 281 -61.23 -5.27 -22.09
CA MET A 281 -60.60 -4.01 -21.73
C MET A 281 -61.40 -3.36 -20.59
N LEU A 282 -60.72 -3.09 -19.49
CA LEU A 282 -61.26 -2.42 -18.32
C LEU A 282 -61.34 -0.90 -18.56
N ALA A 283 -62.16 -0.20 -17.77
CA ALA A 283 -62.40 1.24 -17.91
C ALA A 283 -61.14 2.13 -17.77
N ASN A 284 -60.09 1.60 -17.13
CA ASN A 284 -58.79 2.24 -16.96
C ASN A 284 -57.81 2.01 -18.14
N GLY A 285 -58.25 1.32 -19.20
CA GLY A 285 -57.41 1.01 -20.38
C GLY A 285 -56.58 -0.28 -20.23
N ASN A 286 -56.68 -0.98 -19.10
CA ASN A 286 -55.97 -2.25 -18.86
C ASN A 286 -56.75 -3.45 -19.40
N TYR A 287 -56.06 -4.56 -19.67
CA TYR A 287 -56.70 -5.83 -20.05
C TYR A 287 -56.95 -6.73 -18.82
N ALA A 288 -58.03 -7.49 -18.84
CA ALA A 288 -58.31 -8.58 -17.90
C ALA A 288 -58.86 -9.78 -18.66
N ALA A 289 -58.75 -11.00 -18.12
CA ALA A 289 -59.34 -12.17 -18.75
C ALA A 289 -60.88 -12.10 -18.74
N LYS A 290 -61.51 -12.55 -19.83
CA LYS A 290 -62.97 -12.62 -19.91
C LYS A 290 -63.45 -13.98 -19.42
N CYS A 291 -64.03 -14.03 -18.22
CA CYS A 291 -64.46 -15.27 -17.59
C CYS A 291 -65.95 -15.58 -17.74
N HIS A 292 -66.26 -16.81 -18.10
CA HIS A 292 -67.59 -17.42 -18.04
C HIS A 292 -67.98 -17.72 -16.58
N ALA A 293 -69.22 -17.40 -16.22
CA ALA A 293 -69.75 -17.50 -14.85
C ALA A 293 -68.88 -16.79 -13.78
N GLY A 294 -68.02 -15.85 -14.20
CA GLY A 294 -67.07 -15.14 -13.32
C GLY A 294 -65.88 -15.96 -12.81
N LYS A 295 -65.75 -17.24 -13.19
CA LYS A 295 -64.76 -18.17 -12.62
C LYS A 295 -63.96 -18.97 -13.63
N TRP A 296 -64.51 -19.20 -14.83
CA TRP A 296 -63.87 -20.02 -15.86
C TRP A 296 -63.38 -19.15 -17.01
N TRP A 297 -62.10 -19.23 -17.35
CA TRP A 297 -61.62 -18.71 -18.63
C TRP A 297 -61.78 -19.77 -19.72
N ILE A 298 -62.43 -19.44 -20.84
CA ILE A 298 -62.76 -20.40 -21.90
C ILE A 298 -61.91 -20.17 -23.15
N SER A 299 -61.17 -21.21 -23.54
CA SER A 299 -60.33 -21.23 -24.75
C SER A 299 -61.16 -21.09 -26.04
N PRO A 300 -60.57 -20.61 -27.16
CA PRO A 300 -61.30 -20.43 -28.42
C PRO A 300 -61.99 -21.69 -28.96
N GLN A 301 -61.44 -22.87 -28.70
CA GLN A 301 -61.90 -24.13 -29.29
C GLN A 301 -63.25 -24.61 -28.74
N CYS A 302 -63.57 -24.26 -27.48
CA CYS A 302 -64.82 -24.64 -26.82
C CYS A 302 -65.65 -23.43 -26.36
N ARG A 303 -65.29 -22.21 -26.78
CA ARG A 303 -65.99 -20.97 -26.36
C ARG A 303 -67.44 -20.88 -26.84
N SER A 304 -67.75 -21.49 -27.98
CA SER A 304 -69.11 -21.51 -28.53
C SER A 304 -70.04 -22.50 -27.83
N ASP A 305 -69.46 -23.58 -27.27
CA ASP A 305 -70.18 -24.63 -26.53
C ASP A 305 -69.30 -25.14 -25.38
N THR A 306 -69.59 -24.64 -24.18
CA THR A 306 -68.80 -24.93 -22.97
C THR A 306 -68.89 -26.41 -22.54
N SER A 307 -69.88 -27.17 -23.02
CA SER A 307 -69.98 -28.61 -22.72
C SER A 307 -68.85 -29.43 -23.34
N THR A 308 -68.20 -28.89 -24.37
CA THR A 308 -67.04 -29.50 -25.05
C THR A 308 -65.70 -29.17 -24.37
N CYS A 309 -65.71 -28.33 -23.33
CA CYS A 309 -64.48 -27.94 -22.63
C CYS A 309 -63.99 -29.00 -21.64
N ILE A 310 -62.68 -29.20 -21.61
CA ILE A 310 -61.93 -29.95 -20.61
C ILE A 310 -61.64 -29.01 -19.43
N PRO A 311 -62.01 -29.37 -18.19
CA PRO A 311 -61.64 -28.60 -17.01
C PRO A 311 -60.12 -28.61 -16.82
N VAL A 312 -59.55 -27.42 -16.65
CA VAL A 312 -58.13 -27.20 -16.34
C VAL A 312 -58.02 -26.45 -15.01
N ILE A 313 -57.41 -27.07 -14.00
CA ILE A 313 -57.45 -26.55 -12.63
C ILE A 313 -56.06 -26.15 -12.15
N THR A 314 -55.96 -24.96 -11.56
CA THR A 314 -54.75 -24.48 -10.86
C THR A 314 -55.07 -23.99 -9.46
N ALA A 315 -54.02 -23.66 -8.69
CA ALA A 315 -54.11 -23.22 -7.30
C ALA A 315 -53.33 -21.92 -7.06
N GLY A 316 -53.28 -21.50 -5.79
CA GLY A 316 -52.71 -20.22 -5.39
C GLY A 316 -53.49 -19.04 -5.98
N ALA A 317 -52.77 -18.03 -6.47
CA ALA A 317 -53.37 -16.94 -7.24
C ALA A 317 -53.58 -17.28 -8.72
N GLY A 318 -53.17 -18.47 -9.18
CA GLY A 318 -53.14 -18.85 -10.59
C GLY A 318 -51.76 -19.30 -11.06
N TRP A 319 -51.20 -20.34 -10.45
CA TRP A 319 -49.88 -20.85 -10.83
C TRP A 319 -49.83 -21.32 -12.29
N LYS A 320 -48.84 -20.83 -13.05
CA LYS A 320 -48.67 -20.98 -14.52
C LYS A 320 -49.93 -20.66 -15.37
N LEU A 321 -50.88 -19.90 -14.83
CA LEU A 321 -52.16 -19.62 -15.48
C LEU A 321 -52.00 -19.00 -16.87
N GLN A 322 -51.11 -18.01 -17.01
CA GLN A 322 -50.85 -17.35 -18.29
C GLN A 322 -50.33 -18.36 -19.33
N ALA A 323 -49.33 -19.18 -18.98
CA ALA A 323 -48.79 -20.20 -19.88
C ALA A 323 -49.86 -21.21 -20.31
N MET A 324 -50.71 -21.66 -19.39
CA MET A 324 -51.83 -22.55 -19.72
C MET A 324 -52.84 -21.91 -20.68
N MET A 325 -53.12 -20.60 -20.57
CA MET A 325 -53.93 -19.87 -21.55
C MET A 325 -53.24 -19.84 -22.93
N PHE A 326 -51.95 -19.52 -22.97
CA PHE A 326 -51.15 -19.49 -24.19
C PHE A 326 -51.13 -20.85 -24.90
N TRP A 327 -50.85 -21.92 -24.15
CA TRP A 327 -50.84 -23.29 -24.66
C TRP A 327 -52.22 -23.69 -25.18
N SER A 328 -53.28 -23.36 -24.43
CA SER A 328 -54.64 -23.71 -24.83
C SER A 328 -55.06 -23.06 -26.14
N THR A 329 -54.76 -21.78 -26.31
CA THR A 329 -55.10 -21.02 -27.52
C THR A 329 -54.23 -21.38 -28.71
N THR A 330 -52.91 -21.51 -28.50
CA THR A 330 -51.94 -21.73 -29.59
C THR A 330 -52.05 -23.14 -30.16
N TYR A 331 -52.25 -24.13 -29.29
CA TYR A 331 -52.23 -25.54 -29.68
C TYR A 331 -53.61 -26.17 -29.78
N GLY A 332 -54.66 -25.38 -29.55
CA GLY A 332 -56.04 -25.80 -29.77
C GLY A 332 -56.56 -26.74 -28.70
N PHE A 333 -56.20 -26.55 -27.43
CA PHE A 333 -56.86 -27.28 -26.35
C PHE A 333 -58.27 -26.73 -26.16
N PRO A 334 -59.31 -27.59 -26.08
CA PRO A 334 -60.64 -27.18 -25.64
C PRO A 334 -60.66 -26.98 -24.11
N ALA A 335 -59.88 -26.04 -23.59
CA ALA A 335 -59.72 -25.82 -22.15
C ALA A 335 -60.75 -24.84 -21.57
N ALA A 336 -61.23 -25.15 -20.38
CA ALA A 336 -61.85 -24.21 -19.44
C ALA A 336 -60.96 -24.13 -18.18
N ILE A 337 -60.29 -22.99 -17.97
CA ILE A 337 -59.29 -22.83 -16.92
C ILE A 337 -59.92 -22.14 -15.69
N ALA A 338 -59.72 -22.68 -14.49
CA ALA A 338 -60.14 -22.06 -13.23
C ALA A 338 -59.09 -22.22 -12.13
N VAL A 339 -59.20 -21.35 -11.11
CA VAL A 339 -58.35 -21.36 -9.91
C VAL A 339 -59.16 -21.83 -8.71
N ALA A 340 -58.70 -22.88 -8.05
CA ALA A 340 -59.32 -23.37 -6.82
C ALA A 340 -59.09 -22.39 -5.66
N ASN A 341 -60.10 -22.22 -4.80
CA ASN A 341 -60.09 -21.22 -3.73
C ASN A 341 -59.28 -21.59 -2.47
N SER A 342 -58.83 -22.84 -2.39
CA SER A 342 -57.98 -23.34 -1.30
C SER A 342 -57.19 -24.57 -1.76
N TRP A 343 -56.07 -24.85 -1.07
CA TRP A 343 -55.26 -26.04 -1.34
C TRP A 343 -56.05 -27.35 -1.17
N GLY A 344 -56.89 -27.44 -0.13
CA GLY A 344 -57.72 -28.62 0.11
C GLY A 344 -58.73 -28.88 -1.01
N ASN A 345 -59.39 -27.82 -1.50
CA ASN A 345 -60.31 -27.93 -2.63
C ASN A 345 -59.60 -28.27 -3.93
N TYR A 346 -58.43 -27.67 -4.17
CA TYR A 346 -57.58 -28.02 -5.31
C TYR A 346 -57.24 -29.52 -5.34
N VAL A 347 -56.70 -30.04 -4.24
CA VAL A 347 -56.35 -31.47 -4.10
C VAL A 347 -57.59 -32.35 -4.29
N SER A 348 -58.73 -31.96 -3.70
CA SER A 348 -59.99 -32.69 -3.85
C SER A 348 -60.48 -32.74 -5.29
N ILE A 349 -60.48 -31.61 -6.00
CA ILE A 349 -60.95 -31.51 -7.39
C ILE A 349 -60.06 -32.38 -8.30
N VAL A 350 -58.75 -32.22 -8.23
CA VAL A 350 -57.79 -33.00 -9.04
C VAL A 350 -57.90 -34.50 -8.72
N SER A 351 -58.10 -34.85 -7.45
CA SER A 351 -58.16 -36.26 -7.05
C SER A 351 -59.44 -36.98 -7.45
N THR A 352 -60.54 -36.23 -7.64
CA THR A 352 -61.89 -36.81 -7.86
C THR A 352 -62.42 -36.61 -9.27
N THR A 353 -61.82 -35.73 -10.07
CA THR A 353 -62.27 -35.42 -11.43
C THR A 353 -61.18 -35.76 -12.45
N ARG A 354 -61.60 -36.26 -13.62
CA ARG A 354 -60.72 -36.40 -14.78
C ARG A 354 -60.56 -35.04 -15.44
N SER A 355 -59.59 -34.29 -14.97
CA SER A 355 -59.26 -32.93 -15.42
C SER A 355 -57.80 -32.84 -15.85
N LEU A 356 -57.46 -31.76 -16.56
CA LEU A 356 -56.09 -31.30 -16.65
C LEU A 356 -55.81 -30.41 -15.46
N TYR A 357 -54.58 -30.39 -14.97
CA TYR A 357 -54.26 -29.58 -13.82
C TYR A 357 -52.81 -29.10 -13.86
N TYR A 358 -52.57 -27.95 -13.26
CA TYR A 358 -51.21 -27.50 -12.99
C TYR A 358 -50.56 -28.43 -11.98
N TRP A 359 -49.31 -28.87 -12.18
CA TRP A 359 -48.58 -29.59 -11.13
C TRP A 359 -47.08 -29.33 -11.21
N TRP A 360 -46.38 -29.65 -10.12
CA TRP A 360 -44.93 -29.62 -10.03
C TRP A 360 -44.35 -30.95 -9.52
N VAL A 361 -43.13 -31.24 -9.93
CA VAL A 361 -42.37 -32.43 -9.54
C VAL A 361 -40.97 -32.00 -9.09
N PRO A 362 -40.40 -32.53 -7.98
CA PRO A 362 -40.90 -33.65 -7.16
C PRO A 362 -41.90 -33.25 -6.05
N ASP A 363 -43.00 -34.00 -5.92
CA ASP A 363 -43.98 -33.85 -4.83
C ASP A 363 -44.80 -35.14 -4.63
N ALA A 364 -45.19 -35.44 -3.40
CA ALA A 364 -45.89 -36.69 -3.06
C ALA A 364 -47.42 -36.61 -3.17
N THR A 365 -48.02 -35.43 -3.27
CA THR A 365 -49.48 -35.22 -3.10
C THR A 365 -50.31 -36.03 -4.11
N PHE A 366 -49.93 -36.01 -5.39
CA PHE A 366 -50.62 -36.77 -6.45
C PHE A 366 -49.83 -37.98 -6.93
N ILE A 367 -48.77 -38.39 -6.24
CA ILE A 367 -47.82 -39.40 -6.73
C ILE A 367 -48.48 -40.77 -6.97
N THR A 368 -49.52 -41.09 -6.19
CA THR A 368 -50.32 -42.31 -6.36
C THR A 368 -51.15 -42.32 -7.64
N GLN A 369 -51.44 -41.15 -8.22
CA GLN A 369 -52.14 -40.99 -9.49
C GLN A 369 -51.20 -41.00 -10.71
N GLN A 370 -49.89 -41.13 -10.46
CA GLN A 370 -48.82 -41.15 -11.46
C GLN A 370 -48.96 -40.00 -12.48
N PRO A 371 -48.85 -38.74 -12.04
CA PRO A 371 -49.09 -37.57 -12.89
C PRO A 371 -48.17 -37.61 -14.13
N GLN A 372 -48.74 -37.40 -15.31
CA GLN A 372 -48.03 -37.35 -16.59
C GLN A 372 -48.02 -35.92 -17.11
N SER A 373 -46.82 -35.37 -17.36
CA SER A 373 -46.65 -34.01 -17.88
C SER A 373 -46.97 -33.96 -19.37
N ILE A 374 -47.64 -32.90 -19.82
CA ILE A 374 -47.84 -32.64 -21.24
C ILE A 374 -46.58 -32.01 -21.82
N VAL A 375 -46.01 -32.65 -22.84
CA VAL A 375 -44.82 -32.18 -23.55
C VAL A 375 -45.22 -31.10 -24.56
N PHE A 376 -44.72 -29.89 -24.34
CA PHE A 376 -44.85 -28.73 -25.25
C PHE A 376 -43.55 -28.52 -26.06
N PRO A 377 -43.54 -27.67 -27.11
CA PRO A 377 -42.31 -27.34 -27.83
C PRO A 377 -41.21 -26.82 -26.90
N PRO A 378 -39.92 -27.10 -27.17
CA PRO A 378 -38.82 -26.77 -26.27
C PRO A 378 -38.81 -25.30 -25.82
N TYR A 379 -38.47 -25.06 -24.56
CA TYR A 379 -38.39 -23.73 -23.96
C TYR A 379 -37.51 -22.76 -24.76
N SER A 380 -38.01 -21.54 -24.96
CA SER A 380 -37.31 -20.45 -25.65
C SER A 380 -37.19 -19.23 -24.73
N ALA A 381 -36.02 -19.04 -24.11
CA ALA A 381 -35.77 -17.94 -23.18
C ALA A 381 -36.05 -16.55 -23.79
N SER A 382 -35.70 -16.35 -25.07
CA SER A 382 -35.94 -15.08 -25.77
C SER A 382 -37.42 -14.79 -26.01
N GLU A 383 -38.25 -15.82 -26.16
CA GLU A 383 -39.70 -15.64 -26.31
C GLU A 383 -40.35 -15.33 -24.96
N TRP A 384 -39.99 -16.07 -23.91
CA TRP A 384 -40.50 -15.86 -22.56
C TRP A 384 -40.13 -14.47 -22.01
N ALA A 385 -38.91 -13.98 -22.29
CA ALA A 385 -38.48 -12.63 -21.91
C ALA A 385 -39.29 -11.49 -22.58
N GLN A 386 -39.97 -11.78 -23.70
CA GLN A 386 -40.85 -10.83 -24.40
C GLN A 386 -42.34 -11.02 -24.06
N GLY A 387 -42.65 -11.81 -23.03
CA GLY A 387 -44.02 -12.14 -22.63
C GLY A 387 -44.71 -13.18 -23.52
N ASN A 388 -43.99 -13.84 -24.43
CA ASN A 388 -44.51 -14.90 -25.30
C ASN A 388 -44.27 -16.28 -24.67
N MET A 389 -45.32 -16.85 -24.05
CA MET A 389 -45.25 -18.12 -23.30
C MET A 389 -45.79 -19.33 -24.09
N ARG A 390 -45.61 -19.36 -25.43
CA ARG A 390 -46.10 -20.47 -26.26
C ARG A 390 -45.30 -21.76 -26.09
N THR A 391 -44.00 -21.67 -25.85
CA THR A 391 -43.14 -22.84 -25.64
C THR A 391 -43.31 -23.42 -24.22
N ALA A 392 -42.74 -24.59 -23.96
CA ALA A 392 -42.65 -25.17 -22.62
C ALA A 392 -41.99 -24.18 -21.64
N ALA A 393 -42.29 -24.30 -20.34
CA ALA A 393 -41.57 -23.54 -19.32
C ALA A 393 -40.14 -24.09 -19.13
N SER A 394 -39.22 -23.27 -18.65
CA SER A 394 -37.91 -23.75 -18.22
C SER A 394 -38.07 -24.65 -16.99
N GLY A 395 -37.18 -25.64 -16.86
CA GLY A 395 -37.00 -26.32 -15.58
C GLY A 395 -36.59 -25.33 -14.50
N THR A 396 -37.04 -25.59 -13.28
CA THR A 396 -36.72 -24.79 -12.10
C THR A 396 -35.43 -25.30 -11.50
N TYR A 397 -34.42 -24.45 -11.42
CA TYR A 397 -33.17 -24.78 -10.75
C TYR A 397 -33.41 -25.02 -9.25
N ILE A 398 -33.10 -26.25 -8.81
CA ILE A 398 -33.16 -26.68 -7.42
C ILE A 398 -31.74 -26.68 -6.86
N SER A 399 -31.50 -25.81 -5.88
CA SER A 399 -30.19 -25.59 -5.28
C SER A 399 -30.06 -26.20 -3.89
N LYS A 400 -28.81 -26.25 -3.45
CA LYS A 400 -28.40 -26.46 -2.07
C LYS A 400 -27.67 -25.20 -1.61
N SER A 401 -28.07 -24.65 -0.47
CA SER A 401 -27.56 -23.36 -0.02
C SER A 401 -27.20 -23.38 1.46
N VAL A 402 -26.17 -22.63 1.82
CA VAL A 402 -25.69 -22.52 3.20
C VAL A 402 -25.60 -21.07 3.65
N SER A 403 -25.56 -20.82 4.95
CA SER A 403 -25.38 -19.46 5.46
C SER A 403 -23.98 -18.90 5.17
N SER A 404 -23.85 -17.58 5.12
CA SER A 404 -22.66 -16.89 4.59
C SER A 404 -21.33 -17.27 5.25
N ASN A 405 -21.35 -17.61 6.55
CA ASN A 405 -20.16 -17.95 7.32
C ASN A 405 -19.99 -19.47 7.56
N PHE A 406 -20.90 -20.28 7.02
CA PHE A 406 -20.95 -21.71 7.36
C PHE A 406 -19.71 -22.48 6.92
N ALA A 407 -19.12 -22.12 5.78
CA ALA A 407 -17.88 -22.72 5.28
C ALA A 407 -16.70 -22.55 6.25
N ASN A 408 -16.69 -21.48 7.06
CA ASN A 408 -15.66 -21.28 8.09
C ASN A 408 -15.96 -22.06 9.38
N GLN A 409 -17.26 -22.23 9.72
CA GLN A 409 -17.69 -22.92 10.93
C GLN A 409 -17.62 -24.45 10.80
N ALA A 410 -18.01 -24.99 9.64
CA ALA A 410 -18.06 -26.42 9.35
C ALA A 410 -17.66 -26.71 7.89
N PRO A 411 -16.37 -26.52 7.52
CA PRO A 411 -15.89 -26.68 6.15
C PRO A 411 -16.16 -28.09 5.59
N LYS A 412 -15.99 -29.13 6.41
CA LYS A 412 -16.26 -30.52 6.02
C LYS A 412 -17.73 -30.73 5.63
N VAL A 413 -18.65 -30.13 6.38
CA VAL A 413 -20.09 -30.24 6.10
C VAL A 413 -20.46 -29.41 4.89
N SER A 414 -19.93 -28.18 4.77
CA SER A 414 -20.17 -27.34 3.59
C SER A 414 -19.72 -28.03 2.28
N SER A 415 -18.53 -28.64 2.27
CA SER A 415 -18.05 -29.37 1.10
C SER A 415 -18.83 -30.66 0.83
N PHE A 416 -19.25 -31.38 1.88
CA PHE A 416 -20.14 -32.54 1.74
C PHE A 416 -21.47 -32.15 1.10
N ILE A 417 -22.12 -31.08 1.58
CA ILE A 417 -23.39 -30.60 1.03
C ILE A 417 -23.21 -30.25 -0.45
N ALA A 418 -22.10 -29.59 -0.83
CA ALA A 418 -21.79 -29.31 -2.23
C ALA A 418 -21.72 -30.57 -3.11
N GLY A 419 -21.33 -31.72 -2.56
CA GLY A 419 -21.31 -33.02 -3.24
C GLY A 419 -22.68 -33.72 -3.35
N VAL A 420 -23.65 -33.39 -2.49
CA VAL A 420 -24.97 -34.06 -2.45
C VAL A 420 -25.70 -33.92 -3.79
N ASN A 421 -26.12 -35.05 -4.35
CA ASN A 421 -26.71 -35.10 -5.69
C ASN A 421 -27.69 -36.28 -5.83
N PHE A 422 -28.92 -36.02 -6.26
CA PHE A 422 -29.99 -37.00 -6.46
C PHE A 422 -30.48 -37.04 -7.91
N GLU A 423 -31.00 -38.20 -8.32
CA GLU A 423 -31.74 -38.32 -9.58
C GLU A 423 -33.24 -38.12 -9.32
N LEU A 424 -33.93 -37.39 -10.22
CA LEU A 424 -35.35 -37.08 -10.04
C LEU A 424 -36.22 -38.35 -9.96
N ALA A 425 -35.95 -39.33 -10.83
CA ALA A 425 -36.72 -40.58 -10.87
C ALA A 425 -36.61 -41.38 -9.56
N GLU A 426 -35.39 -41.48 -9.02
CA GLU A 426 -35.13 -42.11 -7.74
C GLU A 426 -35.86 -41.40 -6.59
N LEU A 427 -35.80 -40.06 -6.58
CA LEU A 427 -36.47 -39.28 -5.55
C LEU A 427 -37.99 -39.48 -5.58
N MET A 428 -38.58 -39.58 -6.78
CA MET A 428 -40.00 -39.89 -6.94
C MET A 428 -40.37 -41.28 -6.42
N ASP A 429 -39.54 -42.31 -6.67
CA ASP A 429 -39.78 -43.66 -6.14
C ASP A 429 -39.75 -43.70 -4.60
N LEU A 430 -38.85 -42.93 -3.98
CA LEU A 430 -38.79 -42.80 -2.52
C LEU A 430 -40.01 -42.06 -1.96
N LEU A 431 -40.43 -40.97 -2.61
CA LEU A 431 -41.65 -40.25 -2.23
C LEU A 431 -42.90 -41.11 -2.36
N LEU A 432 -42.96 -42.00 -3.36
CA LEU A 432 -44.06 -42.96 -3.50
C LEU A 432 -44.08 -43.95 -2.33
N THR A 433 -42.91 -44.39 -1.87
CA THR A 433 -42.78 -45.29 -0.71
C THR A 433 -43.24 -44.60 0.58
N ILE A 434 -43.01 -43.28 0.71
CA ILE A 434 -43.52 -42.47 1.82
C ILE A 434 -45.05 -42.32 1.73
N ALA A 435 -45.56 -41.98 0.55
CA ALA A 435 -46.99 -41.80 0.31
C ALA A 435 -47.82 -43.08 0.57
N THR A 436 -47.20 -44.26 0.40
CA THR A 436 -47.83 -45.57 0.67
C THR A 436 -47.80 -45.98 2.16
N GLY A 437 -47.22 -45.15 3.04
CA GLY A 437 -47.37 -45.27 4.50
C GLY A 437 -46.08 -45.59 5.28
N THR A 438 -44.91 -45.59 4.64
CA THR A 438 -43.62 -45.78 5.33
C THR A 438 -43.17 -44.46 5.98
N LEU A 439 -42.56 -44.52 7.17
CA LEU A 439 -42.04 -43.32 7.84
C LEU A 439 -40.83 -42.75 7.07
N ARG A 440 -40.76 -41.41 6.95
CA ARG A 440 -39.69 -40.70 6.22
C ARG A 440 -38.30 -41.10 6.67
N TYR A 441 -38.08 -41.19 7.98
CA TYR A 441 -36.79 -41.57 8.56
C TYR A 441 -36.35 -42.98 8.16
N ASP A 442 -37.29 -43.94 8.10
CA ASP A 442 -36.98 -45.32 7.73
C ASP A 442 -36.59 -45.41 6.25
N VAL A 443 -37.29 -44.68 5.37
CA VAL A 443 -36.94 -44.57 3.94
C VAL A 443 -35.56 -43.93 3.76
N ALA A 444 -35.27 -42.83 4.45
CA ALA A 444 -33.97 -42.16 4.41
C ALA A 444 -32.83 -43.08 4.92
N CYS A 445 -33.03 -43.75 6.06
CA CYS A 445 -32.07 -44.69 6.65
C CYS A 445 -31.79 -45.88 5.71
N GLN A 446 -32.83 -46.45 5.09
CA GLN A 446 -32.67 -47.53 4.13
C GLN A 446 -31.90 -47.08 2.89
N TRP A 447 -32.25 -45.91 2.34
CA TRP A 447 -31.55 -45.33 1.19
C TRP A 447 -30.06 -45.11 1.47
N VAL A 448 -29.70 -44.56 2.64
CA VAL A 448 -28.31 -44.35 3.05
C VAL A 448 -27.52 -45.66 3.10
N ARG A 449 -28.15 -46.77 3.53
CA ARG A 449 -27.49 -48.08 3.58
C ARG A 449 -27.24 -48.65 2.20
N ASP A 450 -28.25 -48.57 1.34
CA ASP A 450 -28.21 -49.19 0.01
C ASP A 450 -27.30 -48.42 -0.96
N ASN A 451 -27.13 -47.11 -0.75
CA ASN A 451 -26.40 -46.22 -1.64
C ASN A 451 -25.02 -45.79 -1.10
N LYS A 452 -24.39 -46.62 -0.27
CA LYS A 452 -23.10 -46.32 0.39
C LYS A 452 -22.02 -45.80 -0.55
N GLN A 453 -21.82 -46.47 -1.69
CA GLN A 453 -20.76 -46.09 -2.62
C GLN A 453 -20.98 -44.68 -3.19
N ARG A 454 -22.24 -44.30 -3.44
CA ARG A 454 -22.61 -43.01 -4.04
C ARG A 454 -22.30 -41.85 -3.11
N TRP A 455 -22.79 -41.88 -1.87
CA TRP A 455 -22.54 -40.77 -0.95
C TRP A 455 -21.12 -40.74 -0.38
N GLN A 456 -20.36 -41.84 -0.48
CA GLN A 456 -18.93 -41.82 -0.15
C GLN A 456 -18.12 -40.92 -1.10
N GLU A 457 -18.57 -40.77 -2.34
CA GLU A 457 -17.97 -39.83 -3.31
C GLU A 457 -18.29 -38.37 -2.97
N TRP A 458 -19.35 -38.11 -2.18
CA TRP A 458 -19.70 -36.76 -1.70
C TRP A 458 -18.84 -36.29 -0.53
N LEU A 459 -18.10 -37.20 0.11
CA LEU A 459 -17.28 -36.85 1.28
C LEU A 459 -16.04 -36.04 0.85
N PRO A 460 -15.73 -34.94 1.55
CA PRO A 460 -14.57 -34.12 1.23
C PRO A 460 -13.26 -34.87 1.46
N ILE A 461 -12.29 -34.65 0.58
CA ILE A 461 -10.91 -35.10 0.80
C ILE A 461 -10.26 -34.15 1.81
N GLU A 462 -9.71 -34.67 2.91
CA GLU A 462 -9.22 -33.86 4.04
C GLU A 462 -8.12 -32.85 3.69
N THR A 463 -7.48 -33.00 2.52
CA THR A 463 -6.42 -32.12 2.02
C THR A 463 -6.87 -31.20 0.89
N ASN A 464 -8.17 -31.08 0.58
CA ASN A 464 -8.69 -30.12 -0.40
C ASN A 464 -9.01 -28.80 0.33
N CYS A 465 -8.02 -27.91 0.45
CA CYS A 465 -8.16 -26.68 1.21
C CYS A 465 -8.89 -25.60 0.41
N ILE A 466 -9.95 -25.05 0.99
CA ILE A 466 -10.73 -23.93 0.43
C ILE A 466 -10.01 -22.58 0.66
N THR A 467 -10.45 -21.53 -0.05
CA THR A 467 -9.89 -20.17 0.08
C THR A 467 -9.94 -19.67 1.52
N GLY A 468 -8.79 -19.21 2.03
CA GLY A 468 -8.59 -18.77 3.42
C GLY A 468 -7.95 -19.84 4.33
N PHE A 469 -7.83 -21.07 3.84
CA PHE A 469 -7.18 -22.20 4.52
C PHE A 469 -5.95 -22.66 3.73
N GLY A 470 -4.97 -23.21 4.45
CA GLY A 470 -3.75 -23.77 3.89
C GLY A 470 -3.59 -25.25 4.24
N LEU A 471 -2.90 -25.99 3.37
CA LEU A 471 -2.45 -27.35 3.66
C LEU A 471 -1.66 -27.38 4.96
N ALA A 472 -1.99 -28.31 5.86
CA ALA A 472 -1.31 -28.48 7.15
C ALA A 472 -0.92 -29.94 7.40
N ASP A 473 0.22 -30.14 8.05
CA ASP A 473 0.68 -31.45 8.53
C ASP A 473 -0.10 -31.91 9.79
N ALA A 474 0.20 -33.11 10.28
CA ALA A 474 -0.47 -33.69 11.45
C ALA A 474 -0.20 -32.92 12.75
N ALA A 475 0.78 -32.01 12.76
CA ALA A 475 1.11 -31.14 13.88
C ALA A 475 0.48 -29.73 13.73
N GLY A 476 -0.27 -29.47 12.66
CA GLY A 476 -0.92 -28.19 12.38
C GLY A 476 -0.01 -27.14 11.73
N ASN A 477 1.18 -27.52 11.23
CA ASN A 477 2.06 -26.60 10.52
C ASN A 477 1.69 -26.51 9.03
N PHE A 478 1.67 -25.29 8.48
CA PHE A 478 1.40 -25.09 7.06
C PHE A 478 2.50 -25.65 6.17
N VAL A 479 2.12 -26.47 5.19
CA VAL A 479 2.99 -27.09 4.19
C VAL A 479 2.63 -26.62 2.79
N MET A 480 3.59 -26.67 1.86
CA MET A 480 3.38 -26.22 0.48
C MET A 480 2.98 -27.38 -0.47
N ASP A 481 3.09 -28.64 -0.02
CA ASP A 481 2.87 -29.83 -0.83
C ASP A 481 1.84 -30.76 -0.19
N ARG A 482 0.88 -31.26 -0.99
CA ARG A 482 -0.20 -32.15 -0.53
C ARG A 482 0.31 -33.47 0.05
N ALA A 483 1.43 -33.99 -0.43
CA ALA A 483 2.00 -35.25 0.05
C ALA A 483 2.34 -35.22 1.54
N ASN A 484 2.63 -34.04 2.09
CA ASN A 484 2.96 -33.82 3.49
C ASN A 484 1.77 -33.29 4.31
N ALA A 485 0.63 -33.08 3.66
CA ALA A 485 -0.57 -32.54 4.29
C ALA A 485 -1.49 -33.66 4.77
N THR A 486 -2.03 -33.51 5.97
CA THR A 486 -3.05 -34.40 6.54
C THR A 486 -4.37 -33.67 6.80
N SER A 487 -4.37 -32.34 6.86
CA SER A 487 -5.55 -31.50 7.07
C SER A 487 -5.41 -30.13 6.39
N CYS A 488 -6.45 -29.30 6.53
CA CYS A 488 -6.46 -27.90 6.13
C CYS A 488 -6.74 -27.03 7.35
N GLU A 489 -5.89 -26.02 7.59
CA GLU A 489 -5.99 -25.11 8.74
C GLU A 489 -6.16 -23.66 8.27
N VAL A 490 -6.75 -22.79 9.10
CA VAL A 490 -7.00 -21.37 8.75
C VAL A 490 -5.68 -20.60 8.71
N CYS A 491 -5.42 -19.82 7.65
CA CYS A 491 -4.22 -18.98 7.60
C CYS A 491 -4.16 -18.00 8.78
N THR A 492 -3.16 -18.19 9.64
CA THR A 492 -2.87 -17.36 10.83
C THR A 492 -2.50 -15.91 10.45
N PRO A 493 -2.56 -14.94 11.38
CA PRO A 493 -2.18 -13.55 11.09
C PRO A 493 -0.80 -13.46 10.43
N GLY A 494 -0.65 -12.57 9.45
CA GLY A 494 0.59 -12.44 8.67
C GLY A 494 0.74 -13.47 7.54
N LYS A 495 -0.28 -14.26 7.24
CA LYS A 495 -0.34 -15.14 6.06
C LYS A 495 -1.63 -14.93 5.26
N PHE A 496 -1.60 -15.22 3.96
CA PHE A 496 -2.78 -15.22 3.10
C PHE A 496 -2.86 -16.52 2.28
N SER A 497 -4.08 -16.90 1.90
CA SER A 497 -4.33 -18.11 1.10
C SER A 497 -4.11 -17.80 -0.39
N GLN A 498 -3.23 -18.57 -1.02
CA GLN A 498 -2.98 -18.54 -2.46
C GLN A 498 -3.45 -19.85 -3.11
N GLU A 499 -4.00 -19.78 -4.32
CA GLU A 499 -4.36 -20.98 -5.10
C GLU A 499 -3.11 -21.70 -5.61
N TYR A 500 -3.11 -23.02 -5.41
CA TYR A 500 -2.09 -23.96 -5.85
C TYR A 500 -2.76 -25.04 -6.70
N LEU A 501 -2.24 -25.26 -7.91
CA LEU A 501 -2.72 -26.28 -8.84
C LEU A 501 -2.02 -27.60 -8.55
N ASP A 502 -2.76 -28.59 -8.04
CA ASP A 502 -2.27 -29.96 -7.83
C ASP A 502 -2.94 -30.93 -8.81
N ILE A 503 -2.13 -31.74 -9.48
CA ILE A 503 -2.60 -32.80 -10.38
C ILE A 503 -2.85 -34.01 -9.49
N THR A 504 -4.11 -34.31 -9.17
CA THR A 504 -4.42 -35.49 -8.36
C THR A 504 -3.86 -36.75 -9.04
N GLY A 505 -2.95 -37.45 -8.34
CA GLY A 505 -2.30 -38.67 -8.78
C GLY A 505 -3.21 -39.89 -8.82
N LYS A 506 -4.42 -39.76 -9.36
CA LYS A 506 -5.29 -40.89 -9.71
C LYS A 506 -5.18 -41.06 -11.22
N GLU A 507 -4.42 -42.09 -11.60
CA GLU A 507 -4.04 -42.51 -12.97
C GLU A 507 -2.75 -41.89 -13.53
N ARG A 508 -1.61 -42.36 -12.99
CA ARG A 508 -0.39 -42.50 -13.79
C ARG A 508 -0.23 -43.96 -14.21
N SER A 509 -0.78 -44.34 -15.36
CA SER A 509 -0.10 -45.08 -16.43
C SER A 509 -1.08 -45.39 -17.57
N ASP A 510 -0.70 -44.97 -18.78
CA ASP A 510 -1.03 -45.60 -20.07
C ASP A 510 -2.12 -45.04 -21.00
N GLN A 511 -2.81 -43.92 -20.72
CA GLN A 511 -3.71 -43.30 -21.72
C GLN A 511 -3.61 -41.77 -21.80
N LEU A 512 -2.41 -41.23 -22.06
CA LEU A 512 -2.25 -39.77 -22.23
C LEU A 512 -2.26 -39.27 -23.69
N HIS A 513 -2.72 -40.07 -24.66
CA HIS A 513 -2.65 -39.71 -26.09
C HIS A 513 -4.01 -39.57 -26.82
N ALA A 514 -5.14 -39.57 -26.12
CA ALA A 514 -6.45 -39.52 -26.78
C ALA A 514 -7.56 -38.82 -25.97
N MET A 515 -7.28 -37.71 -25.28
CA MET A 515 -8.33 -36.94 -24.59
C MET A 515 -8.41 -35.50 -25.08
N SER A 516 -9.63 -34.99 -25.09
CA SER A 516 -10.01 -33.67 -25.58
C SER A 516 -9.87 -32.59 -24.48
N THR A 517 -9.82 -31.31 -24.88
CA THR A 517 -9.64 -30.17 -23.96
C THR A 517 -10.76 -30.00 -22.92
N TRP A 518 -11.92 -30.63 -23.11
CA TRP A 518 -13.03 -30.60 -22.14
C TRP A 518 -12.90 -31.70 -21.07
N GLU A 519 -12.26 -32.83 -21.37
CA GLU A 519 -12.02 -33.89 -20.37
C GLU A 519 -10.84 -33.54 -19.45
N LEU A 520 -9.88 -32.75 -19.94
CA LEU A 520 -8.78 -32.20 -19.13
C LEU A 520 -9.29 -31.27 -18.01
N HIS A 521 -10.41 -30.57 -18.23
CA HIS A 521 -11.03 -29.70 -17.21
C HIS A 521 -11.69 -30.48 -16.07
N ARG A 522 -12.13 -31.73 -16.30
CA ARG A 522 -12.72 -32.59 -15.24
C ARG A 522 -11.70 -33.22 -14.30
N LEU A 523 -10.42 -33.31 -14.69
CA LEU A 523 -9.34 -33.84 -13.85
C LEU A 523 -8.60 -32.75 -13.04
N ILE A 524 -8.90 -31.47 -13.31
CA ILE A 524 -8.35 -30.31 -12.61
C ILE A 524 -9.44 -29.78 -11.65
N GLU A 525 -9.69 -30.47 -10.54
CA GLU A 525 -10.78 -30.10 -9.62
C GLU A 525 -10.35 -29.85 -8.16
N ALA A 526 -9.11 -29.46 -7.91
CA ALA A 526 -8.74 -28.87 -6.63
C ALA A 526 -7.77 -27.71 -6.80
N SER A 527 -8.28 -26.48 -6.84
CA SER A 527 -7.50 -25.31 -6.45
C SER A 527 -7.24 -25.44 -4.94
N LEU A 528 -6.04 -25.91 -4.58
CA LEU A 528 -5.64 -26.07 -3.19
C LEU A 528 -5.25 -24.69 -2.63
N GLY A 529 -5.79 -24.29 -1.49
CA GLY A 529 -5.28 -23.15 -0.74
C GLY A 529 -3.95 -23.49 -0.04
N VAL A 530 -2.92 -22.66 -0.24
CA VAL A 530 -1.66 -22.71 0.54
C VAL A 530 -1.46 -21.37 1.24
N CYS A 531 -1.13 -21.39 2.53
CA CYS A 531 -0.89 -20.16 3.29
C CYS A 531 0.53 -19.64 3.06
N VAL A 532 0.65 -18.50 2.36
CA VAL A 532 1.92 -17.83 2.08
C VAL A 532 2.10 -16.65 3.04
N SER A 533 3.34 -16.39 3.46
CA SER A 533 3.67 -15.23 4.30
C SER A 533 3.34 -13.92 3.59
N CYS A 534 2.78 -12.98 4.33
CA CYS A 534 2.49 -11.63 3.86
C CYS A 534 3.81 -10.93 3.48
N GLY A 535 3.86 -10.35 2.27
CA GLY A 535 5.02 -9.59 1.81
C GLY A 535 5.23 -8.32 2.62
N GLU A 536 6.48 -7.81 2.64
CA GLU A 536 6.78 -6.52 3.27
C GLU A 536 5.91 -5.40 2.65
N GLY A 537 5.31 -4.57 3.50
CA GLY A 537 4.38 -3.50 3.07
C GLY A 537 2.92 -3.92 2.94
N LEU A 538 2.56 -5.16 3.29
CA LEU A 538 1.19 -5.66 3.32
C LEU A 538 0.79 -6.04 4.76
N TYR A 539 -0.43 -5.69 5.15
CA TYR A 539 -1.06 -6.17 6.37
C TYR A 539 -2.04 -7.28 6.01
N CYS A 540 -1.86 -8.48 6.59
CA CYS A 540 -2.73 -9.65 6.35
C CYS A 540 -3.37 -10.12 7.67
N PRO A 541 -4.64 -9.76 7.95
CA PRO A 541 -5.41 -10.36 9.05
C PRO A 541 -5.74 -11.84 8.79
N VAL A 542 -6.28 -12.54 9.81
CA VAL A 542 -6.66 -13.98 9.72
C VAL A 542 -7.58 -14.23 8.52
N GLY A 543 -7.30 -15.28 7.74
CA GLY A 543 -8.12 -15.64 6.57
C GLY A 543 -8.04 -14.64 5.42
N SER A 544 -6.93 -13.92 5.27
CA SER A 544 -6.70 -13.00 4.15
C SER A 544 -6.64 -13.74 2.81
N THR A 545 -7.19 -13.11 1.76
CA THR A 545 -7.15 -13.58 0.36
C THR A 545 -6.86 -12.42 -0.59
N VAL A 546 -6.40 -12.72 -1.81
CA VAL A 546 -6.08 -11.72 -2.85
C VAL A 546 -7.35 -10.97 -3.30
N GLU A 547 -8.47 -11.67 -3.45
CA GLU A 547 -9.77 -11.06 -3.77
C GLU A 547 -10.24 -10.07 -2.70
N ARG A 548 -9.99 -10.36 -1.41
CA ARG A 548 -10.33 -9.44 -0.31
C ARG A 548 -9.47 -8.17 -0.34
N LEU A 549 -8.22 -8.26 -0.80
CA LEU A 549 -7.34 -7.11 -1.01
C LEU A 549 -7.83 -6.22 -2.16
N ARG A 550 -8.42 -6.81 -3.22
CA ARG A 550 -8.98 -6.08 -4.37
C ARG A 550 -10.35 -5.45 -4.09
N ASN A 551 -11.26 -6.18 -3.43
CA ASN A 551 -12.69 -5.84 -3.34
C ASN A 551 -13.19 -5.42 -1.94
N GLY A 552 -12.35 -5.44 -0.90
CA GLY A 552 -12.81 -5.45 0.51
C GLY A 552 -13.43 -4.15 1.05
N SER A 553 -14.64 -4.26 1.62
CA SER A 553 -15.42 -3.19 2.29
C SER A 553 -15.68 -3.42 3.79
N SER A 554 -14.89 -4.27 4.48
CA SER A 554 -15.08 -4.61 5.91
C SER A 554 -13.88 -4.26 6.81
N GLU A 555 -14.11 -4.10 8.12
CA GLU A 555 -13.12 -3.68 9.15
C GLU A 555 -11.87 -4.57 9.31
N ALA A 556 -11.90 -5.84 8.87
CA ALA A 556 -10.76 -6.76 8.94
C ALA A 556 -10.36 -7.25 7.54
N ARG A 557 -9.84 -6.35 6.70
CA ARG A 557 -9.36 -6.66 5.33
C ARG A 557 -7.83 -6.60 5.25
N PRO A 558 -7.20 -7.36 4.34
CA PRO A 558 -5.81 -7.13 4.00
C PRO A 558 -5.66 -5.76 3.32
N GLU A 559 -4.65 -5.01 3.73
CA GLU A 559 -4.40 -3.65 3.25
C GLU A 559 -2.93 -3.44 2.94
N VAL A 560 -2.66 -2.58 1.96
CA VAL A 560 -1.31 -2.05 1.74
C VAL A 560 -0.98 -1.11 2.89
N LEU A 561 0.16 -1.29 3.55
CA LEU A 561 0.57 -0.42 4.64
C LEU A 561 0.87 0.99 4.11
N PRO A 562 0.69 2.04 4.93
CA PRO A 562 1.17 3.38 4.59
C PRO A 562 2.64 3.35 4.15
N MET A 563 3.03 4.24 3.23
CA MET A 563 4.36 4.27 2.59
C MET A 563 4.62 3.13 1.59
N TYR A 564 3.62 2.30 1.28
CA TYR A 564 3.69 1.30 0.22
C TYR A 564 2.57 1.51 -0.80
N PHE A 565 2.83 1.08 -2.03
CA PHE A 565 1.88 1.09 -3.14
C PHE A 565 1.85 -0.29 -3.79
N SER A 566 0.68 -0.76 -4.20
CA SER A 566 0.51 -1.90 -5.11
C SER A 566 -0.51 -1.55 -6.19
N SER A 567 -0.43 -2.19 -7.35
CA SER A 567 -1.38 -1.97 -8.45
C SER A 567 -2.57 -2.93 -8.35
N MET A 568 -3.72 -2.55 -8.92
CA MET A 568 -4.89 -3.44 -9.00
C MET A 568 -4.61 -4.71 -9.82
N GLU A 569 -3.78 -4.58 -10.85
CA GLU A 569 -3.36 -5.67 -11.74
C GLU A 569 -2.51 -6.69 -11.00
N VAL A 570 -1.53 -6.22 -10.22
CA VAL A 570 -0.57 -7.05 -9.48
C VAL A 570 -0.55 -6.64 -7.99
N PRO A 571 -1.59 -6.99 -7.22
CA PRO A 571 -1.80 -6.43 -5.87
C PRO A 571 -0.83 -6.96 -4.82
N LEU A 572 -0.07 -8.02 -5.13
CA LEU A 572 0.94 -8.61 -4.26
C LEU A 572 2.34 -7.99 -4.46
N GLU A 573 2.56 -7.23 -5.54
CA GLU A 573 3.80 -6.50 -5.76
C GLU A 573 3.74 -5.15 -5.05
N ASN A 574 4.40 -5.08 -3.89
CA ASN A 574 4.50 -3.85 -3.13
C ASN A 574 5.75 -3.05 -3.51
N TYR A 575 5.52 -1.77 -3.80
CA TYR A 575 6.53 -0.77 -4.07
C TYR A 575 6.63 0.18 -2.88
N ARG A 576 7.82 0.28 -2.29
CA ARG A 576 8.10 1.27 -1.23
C ARG A 576 8.10 2.69 -1.80
N CYS A 577 7.34 3.59 -1.18
CA CYS A 577 7.26 5.00 -1.52
C CYS A 577 8.06 5.87 -0.55
N GLN A 578 8.51 7.03 -1.00
CA GLN A 578 9.18 8.03 -0.15
C GLN A 578 8.18 8.95 0.57
N SER A 579 7.03 9.23 -0.05
CA SER A 579 5.93 9.99 0.54
C SER A 579 4.64 9.80 -0.28
N HIS A 580 3.49 10.21 0.27
CA HIS A 580 2.19 10.30 -0.42
C HIS A 580 1.57 8.98 -0.90
N CYS A 581 2.04 7.84 -0.37
CA CYS A 581 1.34 6.57 -0.46
C CYS A 581 0.49 6.39 0.81
N PRO A 582 -0.85 6.58 0.73
CA PRO A 582 -1.74 6.49 1.89
C PRO A 582 -1.87 5.05 2.40
N GLY A 583 -1.48 4.05 1.60
CA GLY A 583 -1.80 2.65 1.86
C GLY A 583 -3.28 2.36 1.55
N GLY A 584 -3.81 1.29 2.13
CA GLY A 584 -5.19 0.85 1.95
C GLY A 584 -5.36 -0.01 0.70
N THR A 585 -6.31 0.37 -0.16
CA THR A 585 -6.64 -0.39 -1.38
C THR A 585 -5.59 -0.18 -2.48
N PRO A 586 -5.24 -1.22 -3.25
CA PRO A 586 -4.33 -1.11 -4.39
C PRO A 586 -4.73 0.01 -5.37
N GLY A 587 -3.74 0.69 -5.96
CA GLY A 587 -3.95 1.76 -6.93
C GLY A 587 -4.22 3.15 -6.34
N SER A 588 -4.11 3.32 -5.02
CA SER A 588 -4.41 4.59 -4.34
C SER A 588 -3.17 5.45 -4.14
N CYS A 589 -3.20 6.70 -4.64
CA CYS A 589 -2.17 7.72 -4.41
C CYS A 589 -2.80 8.98 -3.79
N ASP A 590 -2.08 9.63 -2.88
CA ASP A 590 -2.54 10.89 -2.26
C ASP A 590 -2.19 12.12 -3.12
N GLY A 591 -2.95 13.21 -2.97
CA GLY A 591 -2.62 14.50 -3.57
C GLY A 591 -2.75 14.61 -5.11
N GLY A 592 -3.49 13.68 -5.75
CA GLY A 592 -3.66 13.66 -7.20
C GLY A 592 -2.42 13.18 -7.97
N ARG A 593 -1.52 12.46 -7.29
CA ARG A 593 -0.29 11.91 -7.86
C ARG A 593 -0.53 10.61 -8.62
N VAL A 594 0.40 10.27 -9.49
CA VAL A 594 0.40 9.08 -10.34
C VAL A 594 1.77 8.38 -10.29
N GLY A 595 1.87 7.21 -10.92
CA GLY A 595 3.08 6.37 -10.92
C GLY A 595 3.07 5.27 -9.85
N ARG A 596 4.00 4.33 -9.95
CA ARG A 596 4.08 3.14 -9.06
C ARG A 596 4.61 3.45 -7.67
N THR A 597 5.13 4.66 -7.47
CA THR A 597 5.59 5.16 -6.16
C THR A 597 4.86 6.42 -5.73
N CYS A 598 3.77 6.77 -6.42
CA CYS A 598 2.99 7.99 -6.20
C CYS A 598 3.85 9.26 -6.10
N SER A 599 4.98 9.34 -6.82
CA SER A 599 5.86 10.52 -6.75
C SER A 599 5.55 11.58 -7.80
N GLU A 600 4.83 11.23 -8.86
CA GLU A 600 4.68 12.11 -10.02
C GLU A 600 3.34 12.84 -10.05
N CYS A 601 3.36 14.06 -10.59
CA CYS A 601 2.13 14.76 -10.95
C CYS A 601 1.79 14.49 -12.41
N PRO A 602 0.49 14.46 -12.76
CA PRO A 602 0.04 14.34 -14.15
C PRO A 602 0.62 15.43 -15.06
N ASP A 603 0.56 15.20 -16.37
CA ASP A 603 0.99 16.19 -17.37
C ASP A 603 0.28 17.54 -17.18
N ASN A 604 1.04 18.65 -17.32
CA ASN A 604 0.61 20.02 -17.03
C ASN A 604 0.34 20.36 -15.54
N PHE A 605 0.77 19.50 -14.61
CA PHE A 605 0.76 19.79 -13.18
C PHE A 605 2.18 19.82 -12.59
N TYR A 606 2.34 20.52 -11.48
CA TYR A 606 3.56 20.55 -10.69
C TYR A 606 3.27 20.33 -9.20
N SER A 607 4.28 19.88 -8.46
CA SER A 607 4.12 19.47 -7.06
C SER A 607 4.29 20.67 -6.10
N THR A 608 3.26 21.00 -5.33
CA THR A 608 3.31 21.98 -4.23
C THR A 608 3.30 21.29 -2.86
N GLY A 609 4.18 20.30 -2.68
CA GLY A 609 4.29 19.52 -1.44
C GLY A 609 3.24 18.41 -1.38
N ASN A 610 2.04 18.72 -0.89
CA ASN A 610 1.00 17.70 -0.63
C ASN A 610 0.00 17.50 -1.78
N GLN A 611 0.01 18.36 -2.79
CA GLN A 611 -0.94 18.30 -3.92
C GLN A 611 -0.26 18.66 -5.24
N CYS A 612 -0.83 18.18 -6.33
CA CYS A 612 -0.48 18.57 -7.69
C CYS A 612 -1.33 19.77 -8.16
N THR A 613 -0.68 20.86 -8.55
CA THR A 613 -1.33 22.11 -9.02
C THR A 613 -1.07 22.35 -10.49
N GLU A 614 -2.05 22.93 -11.20
CA GLU A 614 -1.97 23.19 -12.64
C GLU A 614 -0.92 24.26 -12.99
N CYS A 615 -0.21 24.04 -14.11
CA CYS A 615 0.82 24.94 -14.61
C CYS A 615 0.22 26.26 -15.14
N GLY A 616 0.42 27.36 -14.40
CA GLY A 616 -0.01 28.70 -14.80
C GLY A 616 1.05 29.48 -15.62
N VAL A 617 0.60 30.53 -16.34
CA VAL A 617 1.47 31.43 -17.15
C VAL A 617 2.47 32.26 -16.33
N ALA A 618 2.28 32.37 -15.01
CA ALA A 618 3.19 33.10 -14.14
C ALA A 618 4.55 32.41 -13.98
N MET A 619 4.59 31.07 -14.07
CA MET A 619 5.79 30.29 -13.79
C MET A 619 6.90 30.51 -14.83
N PRO A 620 6.64 30.47 -16.16
CA PRO A 620 7.65 30.82 -17.16
C PRO A 620 8.24 32.23 -17.00
N VAL A 621 7.44 33.21 -16.57
CA VAL A 621 7.91 34.59 -16.33
C VAL A 621 8.91 34.65 -15.18
N LEU A 622 8.64 33.94 -14.08
CA LEU A 622 9.56 33.84 -12.95
C LEU A 622 10.88 33.17 -13.36
N TRP A 623 10.85 32.16 -14.23
CA TRP A 623 12.05 31.52 -14.77
C TRP A 623 12.90 32.47 -15.61
N VAL A 624 12.28 33.28 -16.48
CA VAL A 624 13.01 34.30 -17.26
C VAL A 624 13.65 35.34 -16.34
N LEU A 625 12.94 35.79 -15.31
CA LEU A 625 13.50 36.71 -14.31
C LEU A 625 14.65 36.08 -13.53
N GLY A 626 14.51 34.83 -13.11
CA GLY A 626 15.55 34.07 -12.39
C GLY A 626 16.83 33.90 -13.21
N ILE A 627 16.70 33.49 -14.47
CA ILE A 627 17.83 33.41 -15.41
C ILE A 627 18.45 34.80 -15.61
N GLY A 628 17.64 35.84 -15.74
CA GLY A 628 18.10 37.23 -15.83
C GLY A 628 18.93 37.66 -14.61
N ILE A 629 18.48 37.35 -13.39
CA ILE A 629 19.20 37.63 -12.15
C ILE A 629 20.53 36.85 -12.11
N LEU A 630 20.54 35.58 -12.48
CA LEU A 630 21.75 34.76 -12.53
C LEU A 630 22.79 35.37 -13.49
N VAL A 631 22.36 35.73 -14.70
CA VAL A 631 23.23 36.38 -15.70
C VAL A 631 23.76 37.71 -15.17
N CYS A 632 22.89 38.57 -14.65
CA CYS A 632 23.28 39.85 -14.04
C CYS A 632 24.29 39.67 -12.88
N GLY A 633 24.10 38.65 -12.04
CA GLY A 633 24.99 38.31 -10.94
C GLY A 633 26.39 37.91 -11.41
N ILE A 634 26.48 37.09 -12.46
CA ILE A 634 27.74 36.68 -13.09
C ILE A 634 28.51 37.89 -13.65
N PHE A 635 27.83 38.77 -14.41
CA PHE A 635 28.45 39.98 -14.95
C PHE A 635 28.88 40.95 -13.85
N SER A 636 28.05 41.12 -12.81
CA SER A 636 28.37 41.94 -11.65
C SER A 636 29.60 41.42 -10.91
N TYR A 637 29.72 40.10 -10.73
CA TYR A 637 30.91 39.48 -10.14
C TYR A 637 32.17 39.77 -10.96
N TYR A 638 32.10 39.63 -12.28
CA TYR A 638 33.23 39.92 -13.16
C TYR A 638 33.72 41.36 -12.99
N TYR A 639 32.85 42.37 -13.06
CA TYR A 639 33.28 43.77 -13.02
C TYR A 639 33.57 44.32 -11.61
N LEU A 640 32.85 43.86 -10.58
CA LEU A 640 32.94 44.44 -9.24
C LEU A 640 33.90 43.71 -8.29
N LEU A 641 34.11 42.39 -8.49
CA LEU A 641 34.77 41.54 -7.49
C LEU A 641 36.13 40.98 -7.93
N THR A 642 36.50 41.10 -9.21
CA THR A 642 37.82 40.65 -9.74
C THR A 642 38.90 41.75 -9.70
N SER A 643 39.25 42.20 -8.48
CA SER A 643 40.42 43.08 -8.24
C SER A 643 41.69 42.29 -7.86
N SER A 644 42.86 42.93 -7.79
CA SER A 644 44.15 42.29 -7.45
C SER A 644 44.15 41.65 -6.04
N TYR A 645 44.93 40.58 -5.82
CA TYR A 645 45.02 39.87 -4.54
C TYR A 645 45.67 40.74 -3.45
N THR A 646 44.95 41.01 -2.36
CA THR A 646 45.45 41.79 -1.21
C THR A 646 45.60 40.90 0.02
N ALA A 647 46.67 41.11 0.81
CA ALA A 647 46.84 40.46 2.11
C ALA A 647 45.79 40.92 3.12
N LYS A 648 45.42 42.21 3.08
CA LYS A 648 44.36 42.78 3.92
C LYS A 648 42.98 42.48 3.36
N GLU A 649 42.06 42.18 4.28
CA GLU A 649 40.66 41.90 3.99
C GLU A 649 39.85 43.21 3.99
N ARG A 650 38.98 43.38 3.00
CA ARG A 650 38.04 44.53 2.93
C ARG A 650 36.66 44.09 3.42
N VAL A 651 35.86 45.04 3.91
CA VAL A 651 34.46 44.78 4.34
C VAL A 651 33.67 44.09 3.23
N LEU A 652 33.78 44.56 1.99
CA LEU A 652 33.14 43.94 0.83
C LEU A 652 33.55 42.47 0.64
N THR A 653 34.82 42.15 0.84
CA THR A 653 35.35 40.79 0.69
C THR A 653 34.84 39.89 1.82
N CYS A 654 34.82 40.39 3.06
CA CYS A 654 34.22 39.71 4.21
C CYS A 654 32.72 39.43 3.97
N THR A 655 31.95 40.41 3.49
CA THR A 655 30.52 40.23 3.13
C THR A 655 30.34 39.17 2.05
N THR A 656 31.17 39.15 1.00
CA THR A 656 31.09 38.10 -0.03
C THR A 656 31.45 36.71 0.48
N CYS A 657 32.37 36.61 1.46
CA CYS A 657 32.70 35.35 2.12
C CYS A 657 31.53 34.85 2.98
N SER A 658 30.90 35.72 3.77
CA SER A 658 29.72 35.39 4.57
C SER A 658 28.53 34.95 3.70
N PHE A 659 28.31 35.61 2.56
CA PHE A 659 27.29 35.19 1.60
C PHE A 659 27.61 33.79 1.03
N GLY A 660 28.87 33.53 0.68
CA GLY A 660 29.31 32.20 0.24
C GLY A 660 29.12 31.11 1.31
N MET A 661 29.42 31.42 2.58
CA MET A 661 29.15 30.52 3.70
C MET A 661 27.66 30.22 3.86
N MET A 662 26.80 31.24 3.70
CA MET A 662 25.34 31.06 3.74
C MET A 662 24.86 30.10 2.64
N VAL A 663 25.32 30.30 1.40
CA VAL A 663 24.97 29.39 0.29
C VAL A 663 25.47 27.97 0.56
N SER A 664 26.71 27.83 1.05
CA SER A 664 27.28 26.52 1.43
C SER A 664 26.48 25.85 2.55
N LEU A 665 26.04 26.60 3.57
CA LEU A 665 25.16 26.10 4.62
C LEU A 665 23.84 25.60 4.05
N PHE A 666 23.19 26.38 3.18
CA PHE A 666 21.93 25.99 2.56
C PHE A 666 22.09 24.74 1.68
N GLN A 667 23.17 24.65 0.91
CA GLN A 667 23.51 23.45 0.15
C GLN A 667 23.69 22.23 1.08
N ASN A 668 24.43 22.37 2.18
CA ASN A 668 24.61 21.28 3.14
C ASN A 668 23.27 20.84 3.77
N LEU A 669 22.38 21.78 4.10
CA LEU A 669 21.04 21.45 4.62
C LEU A 669 20.17 20.73 3.59
N GLY A 670 20.22 21.18 2.33
CA GLY A 670 19.55 20.50 1.23
C GLY A 670 20.03 19.06 1.04
N VAL A 671 21.34 18.79 1.23
CA VAL A 671 21.91 17.43 1.14
C VAL A 671 21.42 16.57 2.30
N ILE A 672 21.41 17.10 3.54
CA ILE A 672 20.93 16.36 4.71
C ILE A 672 19.47 15.93 4.54
N GLN A 673 18.66 16.73 3.85
CA GLN A 673 17.28 16.38 3.57
C GLN A 673 17.11 15.29 2.50
N THR A 674 18.12 15.04 1.66
CA THR A 674 18.03 13.92 0.69
C THR A 674 18.13 12.55 1.36
N GLU A 675 18.54 12.50 2.63
CA GLU A 675 18.63 11.26 3.40
C GLU A 675 17.25 10.86 3.96
N SER A 676 16.97 9.55 3.99
CA SER A 676 15.66 8.98 4.30
C SER A 676 15.35 8.93 5.80
N VAL A 677 15.16 10.09 6.43
CA VAL A 677 14.75 10.22 7.85
C VAL A 677 13.34 10.78 7.98
N PRO A 678 12.51 10.24 8.89
CA PRO A 678 11.21 10.81 9.21
C PRO A 678 11.38 12.10 10.03
N TRP A 679 11.74 13.19 9.35
CA TRP A 679 11.73 14.53 9.92
C TRP A 679 10.28 14.94 10.27
N PRO A 680 10.06 15.65 11.40
CA PRO A 680 8.74 16.22 11.70
C PRO A 680 8.34 17.19 10.59
N THR A 681 7.05 17.29 10.29
CA THR A 681 6.52 18.06 9.15
C THR A 681 7.07 19.48 9.06
N GLY A 682 7.06 20.24 10.17
CA GLY A 682 7.58 21.60 10.19
C GLY A 682 9.08 21.71 9.86
N LEU A 683 9.90 20.74 10.27
CA LEU A 683 11.33 20.71 9.96
C LEU A 683 11.59 20.17 8.55
N LYS A 684 10.81 19.18 8.11
CA LYS A 684 10.87 18.63 6.75
C LYS A 684 10.63 19.72 5.71
N ASP A 685 9.61 20.55 5.92
CA ASP A 685 9.28 21.66 5.02
C ASP A 685 10.37 22.74 5.04
N PHE A 686 10.90 23.05 6.22
CA PHE A 686 12.01 24.00 6.39
C PHE A 686 13.28 23.54 5.68
N LEU A 687 13.67 22.27 5.85
CA LEU A 687 14.81 21.68 5.14
C LEU A 687 14.52 21.63 3.62
N GLY A 688 13.28 21.29 3.25
CA GLY A 688 12.70 21.29 1.90
C GLY A 688 13.02 22.51 1.08
N PHE A 689 12.85 23.67 1.71
CA PHE A 689 13.12 24.94 1.06
C PHE A 689 14.58 25.07 0.57
N PHE A 690 15.56 24.47 1.26
CA PHE A 690 16.97 24.62 0.89
C PHE A 690 17.42 23.73 -0.27
N GLN A 691 16.65 22.72 -0.66
CA GLN A 691 16.95 21.91 -1.86
C GLN A 691 16.94 22.72 -3.16
N ILE A 692 16.32 23.91 -3.17
CA ILE A 692 16.41 24.87 -4.29
C ILE A 692 17.86 25.26 -4.58
N PHE A 693 18.73 25.35 -3.56
CA PHE A 693 20.16 25.63 -3.73
C PHE A 693 20.97 24.44 -4.28
N LEU A 694 20.36 23.25 -4.29
CA LEU A 694 20.84 22.06 -5.01
C LEU A 694 20.19 21.92 -6.39
N LEU A 695 19.50 22.96 -6.89
CA LEU A 695 18.73 22.93 -8.13
C LEU A 695 17.65 21.84 -8.13
N ASP A 696 17.05 21.57 -6.97
CA ASP A 696 15.75 20.94 -6.93
C ASP A 696 14.66 21.97 -7.18
N LEU A 697 14.17 22.01 -8.41
CA LEU A 697 13.33 23.10 -8.92
C LEU A 697 11.89 22.64 -9.18
N ASP A 698 11.56 21.41 -8.78
CA ASP A 698 10.23 20.81 -8.99
C ASP A 698 9.15 21.58 -8.22
N SER A 699 9.47 22.11 -7.04
CA SER A 699 8.59 23.00 -6.25
C SER A 699 8.38 24.37 -6.89
N LEU A 700 9.29 24.80 -7.77
CA LEU A 700 9.20 26.06 -8.55
C LEU A 700 8.63 25.83 -9.95
N GLY A 701 7.92 24.71 -10.16
CA GLY A 701 7.23 24.40 -11.41
C GLY A 701 8.16 24.17 -12.59
N PHE A 702 9.39 23.71 -12.36
CA PHE A 702 10.30 23.33 -13.45
C PHE A 702 9.74 22.19 -14.32
N SER A 703 8.90 21.33 -13.74
CA SER A 703 8.11 20.33 -14.47
C SER A 703 7.27 20.91 -15.61
N CYS A 704 6.77 22.13 -15.46
CA CYS A 704 5.97 22.82 -16.48
C CYS A 704 6.79 23.21 -17.71
N ILE A 705 8.12 23.23 -17.62
CA ILE A 705 9.03 23.58 -18.72
C ILE A 705 9.69 22.32 -19.28
N ALA A 706 10.18 21.45 -18.40
CA ALA A 706 10.99 20.30 -18.79
C ALA A 706 10.16 19.03 -19.04
N GLY A 707 8.90 18.93 -18.60
CA GLY A 707 8.08 17.72 -18.80
C GLY A 707 8.42 16.60 -17.81
N GLY A 708 8.73 15.41 -18.31
CA GLY A 708 8.97 14.19 -17.50
C GLY A 708 10.29 14.18 -16.69
N PRO A 709 10.52 13.13 -15.89
CA PRO A 709 11.65 13.02 -14.95
C PRO A 709 13.02 13.14 -15.62
N VAL A 710 13.21 12.41 -16.72
CA VAL A 710 14.47 12.37 -17.45
C VAL A 710 14.81 13.73 -18.04
N GLN A 711 13.83 14.43 -18.58
CA GLN A 711 14.02 15.76 -19.16
C GLN A 711 14.34 16.80 -18.09
N ARG A 712 13.71 16.73 -16.90
CA ARG A 712 14.05 17.57 -15.75
C ARG A 712 15.50 17.35 -15.32
N PHE A 713 15.90 16.10 -15.16
CA PHE A 713 17.28 15.77 -14.83
C PHE A 713 18.27 16.25 -15.90
N ALA A 714 17.94 16.09 -17.19
CA ALA A 714 18.74 16.57 -18.30
C ALA A 714 18.88 18.10 -18.30
N GLY A 715 17.81 18.84 -18.02
CA GLY A 715 17.83 20.29 -17.89
C GLY A 715 18.75 20.78 -16.77
N ASN A 716 18.69 20.11 -15.61
CA ASN A 716 19.58 20.39 -14.48
C ASN A 716 21.05 20.15 -14.83
N CYS A 717 21.36 19.04 -15.53
CA CYS A 717 22.72 18.77 -16.00
C CYS A 717 23.19 19.80 -17.04
N ALA A 718 22.32 20.15 -17.99
CA ALA A 718 22.64 21.06 -19.08
C ALA A 718 22.98 22.47 -18.60
N LEU A 719 22.36 22.95 -17.51
CA LEU A 719 22.59 24.28 -16.95
C LEU A 719 24.09 24.58 -16.76
N PHE A 720 24.85 23.64 -16.18
CA PHE A 720 26.28 23.85 -15.91
C PHE A 720 27.09 24.02 -17.19
N PHE A 721 26.84 23.17 -18.18
CA PHE A 721 27.51 23.25 -19.48
C PHE A 721 27.13 24.53 -20.22
N VAL A 722 25.85 24.91 -20.22
CA VAL A 722 25.37 26.14 -20.86
C VAL A 722 26.01 27.37 -20.23
N VAL A 723 26.10 27.45 -18.90
CA VAL A 723 26.75 28.58 -18.22
C VAL A 723 28.25 28.61 -18.53
N LEU A 724 28.94 27.47 -18.54
CA LEU A 724 30.38 27.41 -18.85
C LEU A 724 30.69 27.80 -20.29
N TYR A 725 29.97 27.23 -21.26
CA TYR A 725 30.09 27.62 -22.67
C TYR A 725 29.68 29.07 -22.89
N GLY A 726 28.65 29.54 -22.17
CA GLY A 726 28.22 30.94 -22.17
C GLY A 726 29.31 31.88 -21.68
N LEU A 727 30.02 31.56 -20.59
CA LEU A 727 31.14 32.35 -20.06
C LEU A 727 32.33 32.40 -21.02
N VAL A 728 32.67 31.29 -21.67
CA VAL A 728 33.74 31.25 -22.68
C VAL A 728 33.30 32.03 -23.92
N GLY A 729 32.05 31.89 -24.34
CA GLY A 729 31.44 32.61 -25.46
C GLY A 729 31.38 34.11 -25.23
N THR A 730 30.98 34.58 -24.04
CA THR A 730 30.97 36.02 -23.71
C THR A 730 32.39 36.59 -23.69
N ALA A 731 33.37 35.84 -23.18
CA ALA A 731 34.76 36.25 -23.23
C ALA A 731 35.26 36.36 -24.69
N PHE A 732 34.89 35.42 -25.56
CA PHE A 732 35.24 35.48 -26.98
C PHE A 732 34.56 36.67 -27.69
N LEU A 733 33.24 36.81 -27.55
CA LEU A 733 32.44 37.85 -28.20
C LEU A 733 32.83 39.26 -27.77
N THR A 734 33.10 39.49 -26.48
CA THR A 734 33.51 40.81 -25.97
C THR A 734 34.90 41.24 -26.50
N ASN A 735 35.77 40.27 -26.81
CA ASN A 735 37.08 40.54 -27.40
C ASN A 735 37.02 40.78 -28.92
N LEU A 736 35.90 40.48 -29.58
CA LEU A 736 35.65 40.82 -31.00
C LEU A 736 35.10 42.25 -31.19
N LEU A 737 34.76 42.95 -30.10
CA LEU A 737 34.15 44.28 -30.18
C LEU A 737 35.13 45.35 -30.73
N PRO A 738 34.62 46.40 -31.41
CA PRO A 738 35.45 47.49 -31.94
C PRO A 738 36.26 48.19 -30.84
N ARG A 739 37.44 48.75 -31.17
CA ARG A 739 38.34 49.44 -30.22
C ARG A 739 37.66 50.48 -29.32
N ARG A 740 36.58 51.14 -29.79
CA ARG A 740 35.79 52.11 -29.00
C ARG A 740 35.07 51.50 -27.79
N LEU A 741 34.76 50.21 -27.83
CA LEU A 741 34.11 49.45 -26.75
C LEU A 741 35.09 48.51 -26.01
N SER A 742 36.39 48.70 -26.18
CA SER A 742 37.43 47.84 -25.59
C SER A 742 37.43 47.78 -24.05
N TRP A 743 36.78 48.73 -23.38
CA TRP A 743 36.60 48.71 -21.92
C TRP A 743 35.66 47.57 -21.45
N LEU A 744 34.81 47.03 -22.33
CA LEU A 744 33.96 45.86 -22.07
C LEU A 744 34.69 44.52 -22.33
N ALA A 745 35.92 44.54 -22.84
CA ALA A 745 36.64 43.34 -23.21
C ALA A 745 37.05 42.52 -21.97
N TRP A 746 36.73 41.22 -21.99
CA TRP A 746 37.04 40.33 -20.88
C TRP A 746 38.52 39.90 -20.88
N GLN A 747 39.19 40.02 -19.73
CA GLN A 747 40.61 39.68 -19.56
C GLN A 747 40.79 38.21 -19.20
N LYS A 748 41.74 37.53 -19.87
CA LYS A 748 42.02 36.09 -19.71
C LYS A 748 42.03 35.59 -18.25
N TYR A 749 42.86 36.17 -17.39
CA TYR A 749 42.98 35.71 -16.00
C TYR A 749 41.74 36.05 -15.15
N LYS A 750 41.07 37.18 -15.40
CA LYS A 750 39.82 37.52 -14.70
C LYS A 750 38.70 36.56 -15.09
N THR A 751 38.56 36.27 -16.37
CA THR A 751 37.61 35.26 -16.89
C THR A 751 37.87 33.89 -16.28
N MET A 752 39.13 33.46 -16.21
CA MET A 752 39.50 32.19 -15.58
C MET A 752 39.09 32.15 -14.10
N SER A 753 39.29 33.26 -13.37
CA SER A 753 38.83 33.36 -11.98
C SER A 753 37.30 33.37 -11.86
N THR A 754 36.57 33.97 -12.80
CA THR A 754 35.10 33.96 -12.81
C THR A 754 34.54 32.57 -13.09
N ILE A 755 35.11 31.84 -14.07
CA ILE A 755 34.77 30.44 -14.33
C ILE A 755 35.05 29.58 -13.10
N GLY A 756 36.24 29.72 -12.50
CA GLY A 756 36.59 28.99 -11.28
C GLY A 756 35.66 29.31 -10.11
N GLN A 757 35.22 30.57 -9.97
CA GLN A 757 34.26 30.94 -8.93
C GLN A 757 32.89 30.29 -9.15
N PHE A 758 32.39 30.28 -10.39
CA PHE A 758 31.13 29.60 -10.72
C PHE A 758 31.23 28.11 -10.41
N CYS A 759 32.27 27.44 -10.90
CA CYS A 759 32.50 26.01 -10.62
C CYS A 759 32.62 25.74 -9.12
N GLN A 760 33.30 26.61 -8.36
CA GLN A 760 33.45 26.46 -6.91
C GLN A 760 32.11 26.58 -6.15
N VAL A 761 31.26 27.56 -6.52
CA VAL A 761 29.96 27.76 -5.85
C VAL A 761 28.96 26.66 -6.22
N SER A 762 28.99 26.21 -7.46
CA SER A 762 28.12 25.12 -7.94
C SER A 762 28.69 23.73 -7.65
N PHE A 763 29.87 23.59 -7.06
CA PHE A 763 30.58 22.31 -6.94
C PHE A 763 29.79 21.23 -6.19
N THR A 764 29.29 21.57 -5.00
CA THR A 764 28.45 20.66 -4.19
C THR A 764 27.20 20.28 -4.96
N THR A 765 26.55 21.23 -5.63
CA THR A 765 25.35 20.99 -6.43
C THR A 765 25.62 20.10 -7.65
N MET A 766 26.71 20.35 -8.40
CA MET A 766 27.12 19.54 -9.56
C MET A 766 27.40 18.09 -9.14
N THR A 767 28.11 17.90 -8.03
CA THR A 767 28.43 16.56 -7.54
C THR A 767 27.20 15.83 -6.99
N ASN A 768 26.31 16.51 -6.27
CA ASN A 768 25.06 15.91 -5.82
C ASN A 768 24.17 15.50 -7.01
N ILE A 769 23.92 16.39 -7.98
CA ILE A 769 23.14 16.08 -9.19
C ILE A 769 23.78 14.94 -9.98
N GLY A 770 25.11 14.95 -10.15
CA GLY A 770 25.82 13.90 -10.85
C GLY A 770 25.69 12.52 -10.17
N LEU A 771 25.49 12.48 -8.85
CA LEU A 771 25.32 11.25 -8.07
C LEU A 771 23.87 10.75 -8.01
N VAL A 772 22.85 11.58 -8.28
CA VAL A 772 21.42 11.19 -8.21
C VAL A 772 21.11 9.87 -8.94
N PRO A 773 21.57 9.62 -10.19
CA PRO A 773 21.27 8.37 -10.89
C PRO A 773 21.92 7.13 -10.25
N PHE A 774 22.78 7.27 -9.25
CA PHE A 774 23.43 6.15 -8.57
C PHE A 774 22.82 5.87 -7.19
N MET A 775 21.84 6.66 -6.77
CA MET A 775 21.13 6.48 -5.50
C MET A 775 19.92 5.56 -5.71
N CYS A 776 20.14 4.27 -5.94
CA CYS A 776 19.07 3.27 -6.11
C CYS A 776 18.64 2.69 -4.75
N TYR A 777 17.33 2.67 -4.45
CA TYR A 777 16.79 1.99 -3.28
C TYR A 777 15.94 0.78 -3.68
N ARG A 778 15.84 -0.21 -2.80
CA ARG A 778 15.21 -1.50 -3.10
C ARG A 778 13.74 -1.54 -2.65
N HIS A 779 12.88 -2.08 -3.51
CA HIS A 779 11.49 -2.37 -3.19
C HIS A 779 11.33 -3.82 -2.69
N PRO A 780 10.29 -4.12 -1.88
CA PRO A 780 9.92 -5.48 -1.49
C PRO A 780 9.75 -6.45 -2.67
N ALA A 781 9.23 -5.96 -3.80
CA ALA A 781 9.08 -6.73 -5.03
C ALA A 781 10.42 -7.18 -5.67
N GLY A 782 11.56 -6.67 -5.19
CA GLY A 782 12.89 -7.00 -5.69
C GLY A 782 13.42 -6.06 -6.77
N SER A 783 12.59 -5.18 -7.32
CA SER A 783 13.00 -4.07 -8.19
C SER A 783 13.69 -2.96 -7.39
N GLU A 784 14.48 -2.13 -8.08
CA GLU A 784 15.15 -0.96 -7.52
C GLU A 784 14.75 0.29 -8.30
N SER A 785 14.65 1.43 -7.63
CA SER A 785 14.32 2.72 -8.25
C SER A 785 15.24 3.84 -7.77
N VAL A 786 15.36 4.89 -8.59
CA VAL A 786 16.18 6.07 -8.27
C VAL A 786 15.53 6.88 -7.15
N LEU A 787 16.25 7.17 -6.07
CA LEU A 787 15.74 7.78 -4.84
C LEU A 787 14.92 9.06 -5.07
N LYS A 788 15.45 9.99 -5.86
CA LYS A 788 14.78 11.26 -6.19
C LYS A 788 13.67 11.10 -7.23
N TYR A 789 13.89 10.26 -8.23
CA TYR A 789 12.96 10.02 -9.34
C TYR A 789 12.42 8.60 -9.22
N SER A 790 11.62 8.35 -8.18
CA SER A 790 11.29 6.99 -7.74
C SER A 790 10.44 6.17 -8.71
N ASP A 791 9.82 6.80 -9.72
CA ASP A 791 9.12 6.09 -10.80
C ASP A 791 10.09 5.56 -11.88
N VAL A 792 11.34 6.05 -11.91
CA VAL A 792 12.39 5.57 -12.81
C VAL A 792 13.10 4.38 -12.16
N PHE A 793 12.80 3.19 -12.67
CA PHE A 793 13.44 1.95 -12.24
C PHE A 793 14.92 1.88 -12.65
N CYS A 794 15.76 1.41 -11.74
CA CYS A 794 17.17 1.14 -12.02
C CYS A 794 17.30 0.00 -13.05
N ASN A 795 18.35 0.07 -13.87
CA ASN A 795 18.57 -0.77 -15.07
C ASN A 795 17.59 -0.55 -16.24
N SER A 796 16.69 0.44 -16.17
CA SER A 796 15.88 0.85 -17.32
C SER A 796 16.68 1.65 -18.37
N ALA A 797 16.13 1.80 -19.57
CA ALA A 797 16.71 2.65 -20.62
C ALA A 797 16.75 4.13 -20.20
N GLU A 798 15.72 4.60 -19.50
CA GLU A 798 15.63 5.97 -18.95
C GLU A 798 16.73 6.22 -17.91
N HIS A 799 16.90 5.26 -16.99
CA HIS A 799 17.97 5.29 -16.00
C HIS A 799 19.36 5.32 -16.65
N THR A 800 19.57 4.53 -17.71
CA THR A 800 20.86 4.52 -18.44
C THR A 800 21.19 5.90 -19.01
N LEU A 801 20.20 6.61 -19.57
CA LEU A 801 20.38 7.97 -20.06
C LEU A 801 20.72 8.95 -18.91
N MET A 802 20.04 8.83 -17.77
CA MET A 802 20.35 9.63 -16.58
C MET A 802 21.77 9.37 -16.08
N GLN A 803 22.23 8.12 -16.06
CA GLN A 803 23.60 7.77 -15.67
C GLN A 803 24.63 8.42 -16.60
N LEU A 804 24.44 8.39 -17.92
CA LEU A 804 25.36 9.03 -18.88
C LEU A 804 25.47 10.55 -18.64
N LEU A 805 24.34 11.21 -18.43
CA LEU A 805 24.30 12.65 -18.14
C LEU A 805 24.94 12.98 -16.78
N GLY A 806 24.66 12.18 -15.75
CA GLY A 806 25.27 12.29 -14.43
C GLY A 806 26.81 12.13 -14.48
N ILE A 807 27.30 11.11 -15.19
CA ILE A 807 28.73 10.87 -15.41
C ILE A 807 29.39 12.07 -16.11
N ALA A 808 28.73 12.71 -17.07
CA ALA A 808 29.27 13.90 -17.73
C ALA A 808 29.48 15.07 -16.74
N VAL A 809 28.51 15.30 -15.84
CA VAL A 809 28.62 16.34 -14.79
C VAL A 809 29.67 15.96 -13.74
N LEU A 810 29.77 14.68 -13.36
CA LEU A 810 30.82 14.19 -12.45
C LEU A 810 32.21 14.29 -13.07
N ALA A 811 32.36 14.02 -14.36
CA ALA A 811 33.62 14.18 -15.08
C ALA A 811 34.06 15.65 -15.11
N LEU A 812 33.12 16.57 -15.36
CA LEU A 812 33.35 18.02 -15.26
C LEU A 812 33.80 18.41 -13.84
N SER A 813 33.11 17.92 -12.82
CA SER A 813 33.42 18.18 -11.42
C SER A 813 34.79 17.61 -11.01
N GLY A 814 35.09 16.38 -11.40
CA GLY A 814 36.37 15.72 -11.16
C GLY A 814 37.54 16.45 -11.84
N ALA A 815 37.35 16.87 -13.11
CA ALA A 815 38.34 17.66 -13.83
C ALA A 815 38.60 19.03 -13.15
N PHE A 816 37.54 19.68 -12.66
CA PHE A 816 37.68 20.92 -11.89
C PHE A 816 38.42 20.71 -10.57
N LEU A 817 38.06 19.67 -9.80
CA LEU A 817 38.74 19.35 -8.54
C LEU A 817 40.22 19.04 -8.75
N ALA A 818 40.56 18.21 -9.74
CA ALA A 818 41.94 17.91 -10.11
C ALA A 818 42.72 19.17 -10.52
N SER A 819 42.07 20.07 -11.26
CA SER A 819 42.64 21.38 -11.62
C SER A 819 42.90 22.23 -10.37
N CYS A 820 41.99 22.26 -9.39
CA CYS A 820 42.18 22.96 -8.13
C CYS A 820 43.35 22.40 -7.31
N PHE A 821 43.52 21.08 -7.23
CA PHE A 821 44.69 20.46 -6.58
C PHE A 821 46.00 20.92 -7.25
N PHE A 822 46.04 20.88 -8.59
CA PHE A 822 47.19 21.36 -9.35
C PHE A 822 47.44 22.86 -9.11
N PHE A 823 46.39 23.69 -9.10
CA PHE A 823 46.49 25.12 -8.84
C PHE A 823 47.00 25.43 -7.43
N ALA A 824 46.51 24.74 -6.41
CA ALA A 824 46.96 24.92 -5.03
C ALA A 824 48.43 24.52 -4.85
N TRP A 825 48.86 23.44 -5.50
CA TRP A 825 50.27 23.01 -5.49
C TRP A 825 51.18 24.01 -6.20
N LYS A 826 50.77 24.57 -7.35
CA LYS A 826 51.55 25.56 -8.09
C LYS A 826 51.43 26.99 -7.55
N ALA A 827 50.48 27.28 -6.68
CA ALA A 827 50.19 28.63 -6.20
C ALA A 827 51.42 29.39 -5.62
N PRO A 828 52.31 28.78 -4.81
CA PRO A 828 53.52 29.46 -4.33
C PRO A 828 54.46 29.90 -5.46
N SER A 829 54.62 29.08 -6.51
CA SER A 829 55.47 29.40 -7.66
C SER A 829 54.91 30.53 -8.56
N TRP A 830 53.61 30.79 -8.43
CA TRP A 830 52.88 31.83 -9.14
C TRP A 830 52.76 33.13 -8.36
N SER A 831 53.26 33.16 -7.13
CA SER A 831 53.17 34.31 -6.25
C SER A 831 53.83 35.55 -6.88
N GLY A 832 53.11 36.67 -6.90
CA GLY A 832 53.55 37.94 -7.50
C GLY A 832 53.43 38.02 -9.03
N LYS A 833 52.98 36.95 -9.72
CA LYS A 833 52.81 36.92 -11.18
C LYS A 833 51.34 37.17 -11.57
N ALA A 834 51.09 37.67 -12.79
CA ALA A 834 49.73 37.92 -13.29
C ALA A 834 48.81 36.69 -13.27
N ILE A 835 49.37 35.48 -13.44
CA ILE A 835 48.64 34.20 -13.38
C ILE A 835 48.01 33.92 -12.02
N GLN A 836 48.55 34.48 -10.93
CA GLN A 836 47.96 34.40 -9.57
C GLN A 836 46.53 34.96 -9.55
N GLY A 837 46.25 35.98 -10.38
CA GLY A 837 44.91 36.54 -10.53
C GLY A 837 43.89 35.54 -11.09
N GLY A 838 44.34 34.53 -11.85
CA GLY A 838 43.47 33.51 -12.42
C GLY A 838 43.01 32.44 -11.43
N VAL A 839 43.81 32.15 -10.41
CA VAL A 839 43.48 31.18 -9.35
C VAL A 839 42.96 31.86 -8.08
N ARG A 840 42.64 33.16 -8.18
CA ARG A 840 42.16 33.99 -7.07
C ARG A 840 40.97 33.35 -6.36
N PHE A 841 39.99 32.81 -7.09
CA PHE A 841 38.79 32.16 -6.55
C PHE A 841 39.08 31.11 -5.46
N LEU A 842 40.21 30.40 -5.57
CA LEU A 842 40.61 29.36 -4.64
C LEU A 842 41.34 29.92 -3.40
N ILE A 843 42.23 30.91 -3.59
CA ILE A 843 43.18 31.34 -2.55
C ILE A 843 42.82 32.66 -1.84
N PHE A 844 41.89 33.47 -2.38
CA PHE A 844 41.72 34.86 -1.91
C PHE A 844 41.19 34.99 -0.48
N ARG A 845 40.40 34.01 -0.03
CA ARG A 845 39.66 34.03 1.25
C ARG A 845 40.52 33.60 2.45
N PHE A 846 41.58 32.84 2.17
CA PHE A 846 42.35 32.15 3.19
C PHE A 846 43.64 32.89 3.52
N ARG A 847 44.14 32.64 4.74
CA ARG A 847 45.42 33.18 5.19
C ARG A 847 46.55 32.69 4.26
N PRO A 848 47.58 33.51 4.00
CA PRO A 848 48.60 33.15 3.01
C PRO A 848 49.47 31.95 3.37
N ASN A 849 49.42 31.46 4.62
CA ASN A 849 50.07 30.24 5.11
C ASN A 849 49.17 28.99 5.02
N VAL A 850 47.87 29.16 4.78
CA VAL A 850 46.89 28.06 4.67
C VAL A 850 46.03 28.22 3.41
N TRP A 851 46.65 28.62 2.30
CA TRP A 851 45.96 28.92 1.04
C TRP A 851 45.24 27.72 0.42
N TRP A 852 45.74 26.52 0.72
CA TRP A 852 45.24 25.25 0.20
C TRP A 852 43.95 24.79 0.91
N PHE A 853 43.53 25.44 2.01
CA PHE A 853 42.35 25.04 2.76
C PHE A 853 41.05 25.08 1.93
N GLY A 854 41.02 25.89 0.87
CA GLY A 854 39.92 25.87 -0.10
C GLY A 854 39.68 24.49 -0.72
N LEU A 855 40.70 23.65 -0.82
CA LEU A 855 40.56 22.25 -1.25
C LEU A 855 39.79 21.41 -0.25
N VAL A 856 40.04 21.58 1.05
CA VAL A 856 39.34 20.86 2.12
C VAL A 856 37.85 21.15 2.06
N LEU A 857 37.48 22.43 1.92
CA LEU A 857 36.08 22.84 1.79
C LEU A 857 35.45 22.33 0.49
N LEU A 858 36.20 22.31 -0.62
CA LEU A 858 35.72 21.73 -1.88
C LEU A 858 35.49 20.22 -1.77
N THR A 859 36.44 19.46 -1.20
CA THR A 859 36.32 18.01 -1.05
C THR A 859 35.19 17.58 -0.11
N ARG A 860 34.80 18.44 0.84
CA ARG A 860 33.68 18.16 1.76
C ARG A 860 32.35 17.95 1.03
N GLY A 861 32.03 18.77 0.02
CA GLY A 861 30.74 18.70 -0.68
C GLY A 861 30.43 17.31 -1.27
N PRO A 862 31.29 16.75 -2.13
CA PRO A 862 31.10 15.41 -2.69
C PRO A 862 31.07 14.31 -1.63
N LEU A 863 31.93 14.42 -0.59
CA LEU A 863 31.94 13.46 0.50
C LEU A 863 30.60 13.41 1.24
N LEU A 864 29.90 14.54 1.37
CA LEU A 864 28.56 14.57 1.99
C LEU A 864 27.47 13.94 1.12
N SER A 865 27.66 13.79 -0.20
CA SER A 865 26.65 13.14 -1.07
C SER A 865 26.92 11.64 -1.30
N MET A 866 28.12 11.15 -0.98
CA MET A 866 28.51 9.74 -1.15
C MET A 866 27.75 8.74 -0.26
N PRO A 867 27.41 9.04 1.01
CA PRO A 867 26.70 8.08 1.88
C PRO A 867 25.37 7.62 1.30
N ALA A 868 24.60 8.52 0.67
CA ALA A 868 23.36 8.20 -0.02
C ALA A 868 23.54 7.18 -1.16
N VAL A 869 24.71 7.15 -1.81
CA VAL A 869 25.04 6.18 -2.87
C VAL A 869 25.60 4.88 -2.30
N ALA A 870 26.44 4.95 -1.26
CA ALA A 870 27.10 3.77 -0.70
C ALA A 870 26.16 2.90 0.14
N ALA A 871 25.18 3.50 0.81
CA ALA A 871 24.28 2.81 1.74
C ALA A 871 22.81 3.30 1.63
N PRO A 872 22.18 3.27 0.45
CA PRO A 872 20.84 3.85 0.20
C PRO A 872 19.74 3.24 1.07
N ASN A 873 19.89 1.97 1.47
CA ASN A 873 18.89 1.24 2.27
C ASN A 873 19.19 1.26 3.79
N MET A 874 20.26 1.92 4.24
CA MET A 874 20.71 1.91 5.64
C MET A 874 20.91 3.34 6.18
N PRO A 875 19.84 4.05 6.57
CA PRO A 875 19.92 5.45 6.99
C PRO A 875 20.83 5.68 8.21
N ALA A 876 20.92 4.71 9.13
CA ALA A 876 21.84 4.83 10.27
C ALA A 876 23.31 4.93 9.83
N VAL A 877 23.72 4.15 8.82
CA VAL A 877 25.08 4.17 8.28
C VAL A 877 25.34 5.50 7.56
N GLN A 878 24.36 5.99 6.79
CA GLN A 878 24.45 7.30 6.13
C GLN A 878 24.77 8.41 7.14
N PHE A 879 24.00 8.49 8.23
CA PHE A 879 24.17 9.51 9.26
C PHE A 879 25.52 9.40 10.00
N VAL A 880 25.98 8.19 10.31
CA VAL A 880 27.28 7.99 10.95
C VAL A 880 28.42 8.46 10.03
N CYS A 881 28.35 8.16 8.74
CA CYS A 881 29.32 8.64 7.75
C CYS A 881 29.30 10.17 7.64
N LEU A 882 28.11 10.79 7.52
CA LEU A 882 27.96 12.25 7.47
C LEU A 882 28.52 12.93 8.72
N LEU A 883 28.22 12.39 9.90
CA LEU A 883 28.72 12.88 11.17
C LEU A 883 30.26 12.83 11.22
N GLY A 884 30.86 11.72 10.79
CA GLY A 884 32.31 11.56 10.69
C GLY A 884 32.97 12.59 9.76
N ILE A 885 32.37 12.82 8.59
CA ILE A 885 32.86 13.81 7.60
C ILE A 885 32.79 15.23 8.17
N LEU A 886 31.68 15.60 8.81
CA LEU A 886 31.51 16.93 9.40
C LEU A 886 32.40 17.17 10.62
N LEU A 887 32.59 16.16 11.47
CA LEU A 887 33.53 16.23 12.60
C LEU A 887 34.97 16.41 12.12
N LEU A 888 35.40 15.66 11.10
CA LEU A 888 36.73 15.84 10.49
C LEU A 888 36.88 17.26 9.91
N SER A 889 35.85 17.75 9.20
CA SER A 889 35.85 19.12 8.68
C SER A 889 35.91 20.16 9.79
N LEU A 890 35.21 19.96 10.91
CA LEU A 890 35.22 20.86 12.07
C LEU A 890 36.59 20.86 12.74
N GLN A 891 37.20 19.69 12.91
CA GLN A 891 38.53 19.55 13.50
C GLN A 891 39.58 20.30 12.68
N LEU A 892 39.59 20.10 11.36
CA LEU A 892 40.50 20.82 10.46
C LEU A 892 40.26 22.33 10.50
N GLN A 893 39.00 22.77 10.54
CA GLN A 893 38.64 24.19 10.61
C GLN A 893 39.12 24.86 11.90
N VAL A 894 38.90 24.23 13.05
CA VAL A 894 39.30 24.77 14.37
C VAL A 894 40.82 24.70 14.55
N TRP A 895 41.47 23.67 14.02
CA TRP A 895 42.93 23.53 14.10
C TRP A 895 43.67 24.57 13.25
N TYR A 896 43.23 24.78 12.01
CA TYR A 896 43.94 25.64 11.06
C TYR A 896 43.45 27.09 11.01
N LEU A 897 42.25 27.42 11.52
CA LEU A 897 41.64 28.76 11.49
C LEU A 897 41.93 29.51 10.17
N PRO A 898 41.51 28.97 9.02
CA PRO A 898 42.06 29.30 7.71
C PRO A 898 41.60 30.67 7.18
N TRP A 899 40.49 31.22 7.66
CA TRP A 899 39.93 32.48 7.16
C TRP A 899 40.78 33.68 7.58
N LYS A 900 40.91 34.67 6.68
CA LYS A 900 41.67 35.91 6.96
C LYS A 900 41.07 36.73 8.10
N ALA A 901 39.75 36.84 8.16
CA ALA A 901 39.05 37.54 9.22
C ALA A 901 38.71 36.56 10.37
N PRO A 902 39.16 36.81 11.61
CA PRO A 902 38.87 35.94 12.76
C PRO A 902 37.39 35.64 12.98
N ILE A 903 36.50 36.62 12.76
CA ILE A 903 35.05 36.42 12.90
C ILE A 903 34.49 35.34 11.95
N LEU A 904 35.08 35.19 10.75
CA LEU A 904 34.66 34.18 9.78
C LEU A 904 35.05 32.78 10.26
N ASN A 905 36.18 32.61 10.93
CA ASN A 905 36.55 31.32 11.53
C ASN A 905 35.56 30.92 12.64
N LEU A 906 35.15 31.88 13.48
CA LEU A 906 34.18 31.65 14.54
C LEU A 906 32.82 31.24 13.98
N VAL A 907 32.29 31.98 13.01
CA VAL A 907 30.96 31.69 12.44
C VAL A 907 30.97 30.36 11.69
N ASP A 908 31.97 30.08 10.86
CA ASP A 908 32.08 28.78 10.16
C ASP A 908 32.19 27.61 11.16
N GLY A 909 32.98 27.78 12.23
CA GLY A 909 33.08 26.78 13.31
C GLY A 909 31.76 26.55 14.04
N VAL A 910 31.05 27.61 14.43
CA VAL A 910 29.74 27.53 15.10
C VAL A 910 28.69 26.90 14.18
N THR A 911 28.63 27.31 12.91
CA THR A 911 27.70 26.74 11.93
C THR A 911 27.97 25.25 11.71
N ASN A 912 29.24 24.83 11.61
CA ASN A 912 29.57 23.42 11.43
C ASN A 912 29.28 22.59 12.70
N LEU A 913 29.49 23.15 13.90
CA LEU A 913 29.08 22.53 15.16
C LEU A 913 27.56 22.33 15.24
N LEU A 914 26.77 23.33 14.83
CA LEU A 914 25.31 23.25 14.81
C LEU A 914 24.81 22.20 13.82
N LEU A 915 25.46 22.05 12.66
CA LEU A 915 25.18 20.97 11.71
C LEU A 915 25.48 19.57 12.29
N VAL A 916 26.60 19.41 12.99
CA VAL A 916 26.94 18.16 13.70
C VAL A 916 25.88 17.82 14.75
N MET A 917 25.42 18.80 15.53
CA MET A 917 24.35 18.59 16.52
C MET A 917 23.01 18.22 15.85
N LEU A 918 22.68 18.84 14.72
CA LEU A 918 21.47 18.51 13.96
C LEU A 918 21.50 17.06 13.45
N LEU A 919 22.63 16.60 12.91
CA LEU A 919 22.80 15.20 12.48
C LEU A 919 22.74 14.21 13.65
N ALA A 920 23.32 14.56 14.81
CA ALA A 920 23.25 13.72 16.00
C ALA A 920 21.80 13.53 16.48
N ILE A 921 20.97 14.57 16.40
CA ILE A 921 19.53 14.47 16.69
C ILE A 921 18.82 13.58 15.67
N GLY A 922 19.13 13.75 14.37
CA GLY A 922 18.58 12.90 13.31
C GLY A 922 18.88 11.42 13.51
N LEU A 923 20.12 11.08 13.93
CA LEU A 923 20.51 9.72 14.26
C LEU A 923 19.73 9.16 15.46
N GLY A 924 19.44 9.98 16.47
CA GLY A 924 18.62 9.60 17.61
C GLY A 924 17.18 9.22 17.25
N ARG A 925 16.64 9.73 16.13
CA ARG A 925 15.29 9.39 15.64
C ARG A 925 15.20 8.04 14.93
N LEU A 926 16.33 7.39 14.64
CA LEU A 926 16.38 6.07 13.98
C LEU A 926 16.37 4.90 14.97
N GLY A 927 16.17 5.15 16.27
CA GLY A 927 16.12 4.12 17.32
C GLY A 927 14.80 3.31 17.35
N PRO A 928 14.81 2.11 17.98
CA PRO A 928 13.70 1.15 17.92
C PRO A 928 12.43 1.51 18.71
N ASP A 929 12.47 2.47 19.64
CA ASP A 929 11.32 2.85 20.49
C ASP A 929 10.86 4.30 20.20
N PRO A 930 9.96 4.52 19.22
CA PRO A 930 9.48 5.86 18.85
C PRO A 930 8.35 6.40 19.76
N GLU A 931 7.83 5.62 20.73
CA GLU A 931 6.65 6.01 21.51
C GLU A 931 6.94 7.01 22.65
N ASP A 932 8.16 7.04 23.21
CA ASP A 932 8.53 7.92 24.34
C ASP A 932 9.71 8.85 23.98
N GLY A 933 9.46 9.98 23.31
CA GLY A 933 10.49 11.02 23.10
C GLY A 933 10.48 11.92 21.84
N PRO A 934 9.54 11.84 20.87
CA PRO A 934 9.66 12.58 19.62
C PRO A 934 9.55 14.11 19.79
N GLU A 935 8.74 14.60 20.73
CA GLU A 935 8.47 16.03 20.93
C GLU A 935 9.69 16.84 21.41
N VAL A 936 10.50 16.25 22.32
CA VAL A 936 11.70 16.90 22.85
C VAL A 936 12.77 17.00 21.76
N LEU A 937 12.96 15.94 20.99
CA LEU A 937 13.89 15.92 19.85
C LEU A 937 13.46 16.90 18.75
N ASP A 938 12.15 17.04 18.50
CA ASP A 938 11.60 17.99 17.53
C ASP A 938 11.83 19.45 17.97
N SER A 939 11.58 19.74 19.23
CA SER A 939 11.82 21.07 19.82
C SER A 939 13.31 21.45 19.76
N LEU A 940 14.21 20.50 20.07
CA LEU A 940 15.66 20.70 19.99
C LEU A 940 16.13 20.91 18.55
N ALA A 941 15.64 20.11 17.60
CA ALA A 941 15.99 20.24 16.18
C ALA A 941 15.55 21.59 15.61
N ALA A 942 14.35 22.06 15.96
CA ALA A 942 13.85 23.39 15.58
C ALA A 942 14.69 24.51 16.19
N ALA A 943 15.04 24.42 17.48
CA ALA A 943 15.88 25.41 18.16
C ALA A 943 17.28 25.51 17.55
N ILE A 944 17.93 24.38 17.27
CA ILE A 944 19.26 24.34 16.63
C ILE A 944 19.19 24.92 15.21
N SER A 945 18.14 24.57 14.45
CA SER A 945 17.93 25.12 13.11
C SER A 945 17.77 26.65 13.14
N ALA A 946 17.01 27.17 14.09
CA ALA A 946 16.86 28.61 14.29
C ALA A 946 18.19 29.27 14.71
N MET A 947 18.92 28.70 15.68
CA MET A 947 20.23 29.20 16.11
C MET A 947 21.24 29.26 14.95
N MET A 948 21.24 28.24 14.10
CA MET A 948 22.11 28.17 12.92
C MET A 948 21.78 29.27 11.91
N MET A 949 20.49 29.49 11.60
CA MET A 949 20.07 30.60 10.74
C MET A 949 20.44 31.96 11.34
N MET A 950 20.20 32.15 12.64
CA MET A 950 20.55 33.39 13.34
C MET A 950 22.06 33.65 13.36
N SER A 951 22.90 32.61 13.40
CA SER A 951 24.36 32.79 13.37
C SER A 951 24.86 33.40 12.06
N VAL A 952 24.33 32.95 10.92
CA VAL A 952 24.75 33.41 9.59
C VAL A 952 24.05 34.71 9.20
N LEU A 953 22.73 34.81 9.39
CA LEU A 953 21.96 36.03 9.11
C LEU A 953 22.35 37.16 10.05
N GLY A 954 22.63 36.85 11.32
CA GLY A 954 23.14 37.80 12.30
C GLY A 954 24.49 38.38 11.86
N LEU A 955 25.42 37.55 11.40
CA LEU A 955 26.69 38.03 10.84
C LEU A 955 26.45 38.95 9.63
N MET A 956 25.59 38.55 8.71
CA MET A 956 25.28 39.34 7.51
C MET A 956 24.63 40.69 7.86
N LEU A 957 23.72 40.72 8.83
CA LEU A 957 23.11 41.94 9.35
C LEU A 957 24.16 42.86 9.99
N VAL A 958 25.04 42.32 10.83
CA VAL A 958 26.14 43.08 11.45
C VAL A 958 27.06 43.68 10.38
N LEU A 959 27.41 42.91 9.34
CA LEU A 959 28.23 43.38 8.23
C LEU A 959 27.51 44.43 7.37
N ALA A 960 26.21 44.28 7.13
CA ALA A 960 25.41 45.25 6.38
C ALA A 960 25.28 46.58 7.14
N VAL A 961 24.98 46.53 8.45
CA VAL A 961 24.97 47.69 9.34
C VAL A 961 26.35 48.35 9.36
N ALA A 962 27.42 47.56 9.52
CA ALA A 962 28.77 48.07 9.49
C ALA A 962 29.13 48.75 8.16
N ALA A 963 28.65 48.23 7.02
CA ALA A 963 28.86 48.83 5.71
C ALA A 963 28.09 50.17 5.54
N LEU A 964 26.89 50.29 6.13
CA LEU A 964 26.07 51.51 6.07
C LEU A 964 26.66 52.65 6.93
N PHE A 965 27.06 52.36 8.16
CA PHE A 965 27.54 53.37 9.11
C PHE A 965 29.00 53.76 8.89
N TYR A 966 29.83 52.83 8.44
CA TYR A 966 31.23 53.10 8.12
C TYR A 966 31.42 53.19 6.61
N LYS A 967 30.91 54.26 5.96
CA LYS A 967 31.09 54.50 4.51
C LYS A 967 32.56 54.46 4.04
N LYS A 968 33.51 54.83 4.91
CA LYS A 968 34.95 54.66 4.65
C LYS A 968 35.40 53.19 4.61
N ALA A 969 34.67 52.25 5.17
CA ALA A 969 35.03 50.83 5.24
C ALA A 969 34.77 50.05 3.94
N LEU A 970 33.99 50.61 3.01
CA LEU A 970 33.84 50.04 1.65
C LEU A 970 35.08 50.28 0.77
N GLY A 971 35.99 51.19 1.15
CA GLY A 971 37.20 51.51 0.37
C GLY A 971 38.45 51.94 1.15
N GLY A 972 38.42 52.00 2.48
CA GLY A 972 39.49 52.46 3.36
C GLY A 972 40.11 51.32 4.17
N ASN A 973 41.37 51.49 4.55
CA ASN A 973 42.18 50.50 5.29
C ASN A 973 41.90 50.52 6.82
N ASP A 974 40.88 51.24 7.30
CA ASP A 974 40.59 51.37 8.73
C ASP A 974 39.94 50.08 9.26
N GLU A 975 40.64 49.40 10.17
CA GLU A 975 40.30 48.07 10.65
C GLU A 975 39.15 48.14 11.68
N GLN A 976 38.06 47.42 11.40
CA GLN A 976 36.92 47.35 12.32
C GLN A 976 37.17 46.32 13.42
N TRP A 977 37.02 46.72 14.67
CA TRP A 977 37.23 45.87 15.85
C TRP A 977 36.36 44.59 15.84
N ILE A 978 35.15 44.68 15.26
CA ILE A 978 34.21 43.55 15.16
C ILE A 978 34.79 42.44 14.26
N MET A 979 35.40 42.78 13.13
CA MET A 979 35.90 41.79 12.17
C MET A 979 37.12 41.02 12.69
N ASN A 980 37.92 41.69 13.53
CA ASN A 980 39.15 41.15 14.10
C ASN A 980 38.97 40.56 15.51
N LEU A 981 37.73 40.53 16.04
CA LEU A 981 37.42 40.09 17.42
C LEU A 981 38.27 40.83 18.48
N GLY A 982 38.60 42.10 18.21
CA GLY A 982 39.51 42.90 19.03
C GLY A 982 40.04 44.12 18.28
N LYS A 983 40.60 45.09 19.01
CA LYS A 983 41.29 46.24 18.41
C LYS A 983 42.71 45.81 18.00
N PRO A 984 43.04 45.83 16.70
CA PRO A 984 44.40 45.56 16.26
C PRO A 984 45.35 46.69 16.74
N PRO A 985 46.61 46.38 17.10
CA PRO A 985 47.58 47.40 17.48
C PRO A 985 47.85 48.34 16.29
N SER A 986 47.92 49.64 16.57
CA SER A 986 48.24 50.64 15.54
C SER A 986 49.59 50.30 14.90
N SER A 987 49.68 50.37 13.56
CA SER A 987 50.94 50.12 12.85
C SER A 987 52.07 51.03 13.35
N LYS A 988 51.74 52.26 13.78
CA LYS A 988 52.71 53.19 14.36
C LYS A 988 53.23 52.71 15.72
N ASP A 989 52.33 52.21 16.57
CA ASP A 989 52.70 51.71 17.91
C ASP A 989 53.52 50.43 17.80
N PHE A 990 53.14 49.52 16.90
CA PHE A 990 53.93 48.32 16.60
C PHE A 990 55.34 48.68 16.09
N CYS A 991 55.46 49.59 15.13
CA CYS A 991 56.77 50.02 14.63
C CYS A 991 57.63 50.69 15.71
N ASN A 992 57.03 51.49 16.60
CA ASN A 992 57.73 52.09 17.74
C ASN A 992 58.24 51.03 18.71
N THR A 993 57.39 50.07 19.08
CA THR A 993 57.76 48.94 19.96
C THR A 993 58.86 48.09 19.35
N LEU A 994 58.75 47.74 18.06
CA LEU A 994 59.77 46.98 17.33
C LEU A 994 61.10 47.75 17.25
N SER A 995 61.06 49.05 16.98
CA SER A 995 62.27 49.89 16.93
C SER A 995 62.94 50.01 18.30
N ASN A 996 62.15 50.16 19.37
CA ASN A 996 62.65 50.21 20.74
C ASN A 996 63.25 48.87 21.17
N PHE A 997 62.60 47.76 20.81
CA PHE A 997 63.14 46.41 21.00
C PHE A 997 64.49 46.26 20.30
N LEU A 998 64.56 46.52 18.99
CA LEU A 998 65.82 46.41 18.22
C LEU A 998 66.94 47.29 18.78
N ARG A 999 66.65 48.51 19.27
CA ARG A 999 67.63 49.39 19.93
C ARG A 999 68.07 48.86 21.30
N SER A 1000 67.15 48.29 22.08
CA SER A 1000 67.46 47.73 23.40
C SER A 1000 68.34 46.48 23.34
N GLN A 1001 68.34 45.79 22.19
CA GLN A 1001 69.06 44.53 21.98
C GLN A 1001 70.41 44.71 21.26
N GLN A 1002 70.81 45.95 20.95
CA GLN A 1002 71.98 46.25 20.12
C GLN A 1002 73.32 45.86 20.79
N ASP A 1003 73.33 45.70 22.13
CA ASP A 1003 74.51 45.33 22.94
C ASP A 1003 74.43 43.91 23.55
N MET A 1004 73.40 43.11 23.22
CA MET A 1004 73.23 41.76 23.81
C MET A 1004 74.12 40.72 23.13
N GLN A 1005 74.80 39.87 23.92
CA GLN A 1005 75.66 38.81 23.37
C GLN A 1005 74.83 37.66 22.78
N GLU A 1006 75.29 37.10 21.65
CA GLU A 1006 74.61 36.01 20.91
C GLU A 1006 74.23 34.80 21.79
N LYS A 1007 75.10 34.43 22.74
CA LYS A 1007 74.86 33.33 23.70
C LYS A 1007 73.69 33.59 24.65
N GLU A 1008 73.39 34.85 24.94
CA GLU A 1008 72.32 35.25 25.85
C GLU A 1008 70.95 35.16 25.15
N VAL A 1009 70.90 35.59 23.90
CA VAL A 1009 69.74 35.40 23.01
C VAL A 1009 69.47 33.90 22.81
N GLN A 1010 70.51 33.10 22.55
CA GLN A 1010 70.37 31.67 22.38
C GLN A 1010 69.75 31.00 23.61
N ARG A 1011 70.20 31.33 24.84
CA ARG A 1011 69.61 30.79 26.07
C ARG A 1011 68.14 31.16 26.23
N VAL A 1012 67.74 32.39 25.90
CA VAL A 1012 66.33 32.79 26.00
C VAL A 1012 65.48 32.01 25.01
N VAL A 1013 65.98 31.82 23.79
CA VAL A 1013 65.30 31.07 22.72
C VAL A 1013 65.22 29.57 23.04
N GLU A 1014 66.23 28.98 23.67
CA GLU A 1014 66.25 27.56 24.10
C GLU A 1014 65.23 27.25 25.22
N VAL A 1015 64.84 28.26 26.01
CA VAL A 1015 63.85 28.12 27.09
C VAL A 1015 62.42 28.33 26.58
N LEU A 1016 62.24 28.83 25.35
CA LEU A 1016 60.91 28.95 24.75
C LEU A 1016 60.27 27.58 24.57
N CYS A 1017 58.96 27.50 24.79
CA CYS A 1017 58.24 26.31 24.38
C CYS A 1017 58.23 26.21 22.84
N LEU A 1018 58.05 24.99 22.32
CA LEU A 1018 58.08 24.74 20.88
C LEU A 1018 57.14 25.67 20.09
N TYR A 1019 55.95 25.95 20.63
CA TYR A 1019 54.97 26.85 20.00
C TYR A 1019 55.46 28.29 19.96
N ASP A 1020 55.95 28.84 21.07
CA ASP A 1020 56.47 30.20 21.14
C ASP A 1020 57.71 30.38 20.25
N TYR A 1021 58.59 29.37 20.21
CA TYR A 1021 59.74 29.35 19.32
C TYR A 1021 59.32 29.41 17.85
N CYS A 1022 58.37 28.55 17.44
CA CYS A 1022 57.84 28.52 16.09
C CYS A 1022 57.18 29.85 15.70
N ASP A 1023 56.42 30.48 16.61
CA ASP A 1023 55.76 31.76 16.36
C ASP A 1023 56.75 32.92 16.22
N VAL A 1024 57.80 32.96 17.06
CA VAL A 1024 58.88 33.93 16.95
C VAL A 1024 59.64 33.76 15.63
N ASN A 1025 60.01 32.52 15.28
CA ASN A 1025 60.69 32.22 14.03
C ASN A 1025 59.84 32.61 12.81
N ALA A 1026 58.55 32.26 12.80
CA ALA A 1026 57.62 32.62 11.74
C ALA A 1026 57.46 34.15 11.61
N SER A 1027 57.41 34.87 12.73
CA SER A 1027 57.31 36.34 12.78
C SER A 1027 58.55 37.02 12.22
N ILE A 1028 59.74 36.53 12.57
CA ILE A 1028 61.03 37.04 12.05
C ILE A 1028 61.11 36.84 10.54
N VAL A 1029 60.78 35.65 10.05
CA VAL A 1029 60.80 35.31 8.61
C VAL A 1029 59.77 36.13 7.83
N LEU A 1030 58.60 36.38 8.42
CA LEU A 1030 57.57 37.21 7.82
C LEU A 1030 58.05 38.66 7.65
N LEU A 1031 58.65 39.23 8.71
CA LEU A 1031 59.23 40.58 8.67
C LEU A 1031 60.40 40.67 7.68
N SER A 1032 61.30 39.69 7.65
CA SER A 1032 62.45 39.70 6.74
C SER A 1032 62.01 39.64 5.27
N THR A 1033 61.00 38.82 4.96
CA THR A 1033 60.47 38.68 3.60
C THR A 1033 59.79 39.95 3.10
N GLU A 1034 58.95 40.59 3.94
CA GLU A 1034 58.24 41.83 3.59
C GLU A 1034 59.17 43.05 3.52
N LEU A 1035 60.29 43.03 4.26
CA LEU A 1035 61.34 44.06 4.20
C LEU A 1035 62.38 43.81 3.09
N GLY A 1036 62.27 42.71 2.33
CA GLY A 1036 63.15 42.40 1.19
C GLY A 1036 64.50 41.78 1.55
N PHE A 1037 64.70 41.30 2.78
CA PHE A 1037 65.90 40.58 3.18
C PHE A 1037 65.81 39.09 2.77
N ARG A 1038 66.80 38.61 2.01
CA ARG A 1038 66.92 37.20 1.60
C ARG A 1038 68.05 36.47 2.35
N SER A 1039 67.73 35.28 2.87
CA SER A 1039 68.62 34.28 3.44
C SER A 1039 68.19 32.86 2.98
N LYS A 1040 69.06 31.84 3.12
CA LYS A 1040 68.71 30.44 2.82
C LYS A 1040 67.46 29.96 3.57
N LEU A 1041 67.28 30.41 4.82
CA LEU A 1041 66.10 30.11 5.63
C LEU A 1041 64.82 30.75 5.05
N THR A 1042 64.91 31.99 4.56
CA THR A 1042 63.77 32.66 3.92
C THR A 1042 63.39 32.04 2.57
N ASP A 1043 64.36 31.52 1.79
CA ASP A 1043 64.06 30.86 0.50
C ASP A 1043 63.37 29.49 0.70
N ALA A 1044 63.77 28.73 1.74
CA ALA A 1044 63.10 27.47 2.10
C ALA A 1044 61.64 27.70 2.55
N LEU A 1045 61.40 28.73 3.36
CA LEU A 1045 60.07 29.08 3.88
C LEU A 1045 59.20 29.92 2.92
N ALA A 1046 59.79 30.54 1.89
CA ALA A 1046 59.04 31.17 0.80
C ALA A 1046 58.23 30.14 -0.03
N SER A 1047 58.63 28.86 0.00
CA SER A 1047 57.88 27.78 -0.63
C SER A 1047 56.60 27.39 0.15
N SER A 1048 56.52 27.73 1.44
CA SER A 1048 55.41 27.41 2.34
C SER A 1048 54.44 28.59 2.55
N ARG A 1049 54.45 29.62 1.69
CA ARG A 1049 53.58 30.79 1.80
C ARG A 1049 53.33 31.48 0.46
N ILE A 1050 52.17 32.11 0.28
CA ILE A 1050 51.87 32.99 -0.86
C ILE A 1050 52.08 34.47 -0.48
N THR A 1051 52.74 35.25 -1.33
CA THR A 1051 52.98 36.69 -1.17
C THR A 1051 51.81 37.55 -1.69
N SER A 1052 51.63 38.73 -1.10
CA SER A 1052 50.55 39.65 -1.45
C SER A 1052 50.96 40.70 -2.47
N ALA A 1053 50.03 41.22 -3.29
CA ALA A 1053 50.35 42.21 -4.32
C ALA A 1053 50.81 43.58 -3.76
N GLY A 1054 50.73 43.79 -2.44
CA GLY A 1054 51.21 44.99 -1.74
C GLY A 1054 52.55 44.82 -1.00
N SER A 1055 53.13 43.62 -1.02
CA SER A 1055 54.37 43.29 -0.28
C SER A 1055 55.65 43.91 -0.86
N PHE A 1056 55.54 44.64 -1.96
CA PHE A 1056 56.57 45.56 -2.42
C PHE A 1056 56.01 46.97 -2.41
N ALA A 1057 55.91 47.58 -1.22
CA ALA A 1057 56.03 49.02 -1.16
C ALA A 1057 57.40 49.34 -1.78
N SER A 1058 57.34 49.93 -2.97
CA SER A 1058 58.47 50.49 -3.70
C SER A 1058 59.43 51.19 -2.74
N VAL A 1059 60.54 50.53 -2.38
CA VAL A 1059 61.73 51.27 -1.96
C VAL A 1059 62.18 52.00 -3.23
N PRO A 1060 62.19 53.35 -3.25
CA PRO A 1060 62.65 54.09 -4.42
C PRO A 1060 64.06 53.61 -4.78
N ALA A 1061 64.29 53.34 -6.06
CA ALA A 1061 65.61 53.07 -6.61
C ALA A 1061 66.53 54.26 -6.28
N GLY A 1062 67.25 54.18 -5.15
CA GLY A 1062 67.99 55.32 -4.61
C GLY A 1062 68.50 55.16 -3.19
N SER A 1063 67.96 54.25 -2.36
CA SER A 1063 68.57 53.97 -1.05
C SER A 1063 69.72 52.98 -1.21
N LYS A 1064 70.95 53.45 -0.95
CA LYS A 1064 72.16 52.63 -0.85
C LYS A 1064 72.02 51.70 0.37
N THR A 1065 71.36 50.57 0.22
CA THR A 1065 71.54 49.44 1.14
C THR A 1065 72.76 48.66 0.67
N LYS A 1066 73.85 48.76 1.42
CA LYS A 1066 75.02 47.87 1.27
C LYS A 1066 74.50 46.43 1.26
N GLN A 1067 74.78 45.69 0.19
CA GLN A 1067 74.78 44.23 0.24
C GLN A 1067 75.70 43.82 1.39
N LEU A 1068 75.13 43.40 2.51
CA LEU A 1068 75.84 42.64 3.52
C LEU A 1068 75.76 41.16 3.09
N ASP A 1069 76.71 40.76 2.26
CA ASP A 1069 77.06 39.34 2.12
C ASP A 1069 77.78 38.92 3.41
N ALA A 1070 77.03 38.41 4.38
CA ALA A 1070 77.62 37.72 5.52
C ALA A 1070 77.98 36.29 5.08
N ARG A 1071 79.27 36.05 4.82
CA ARG A 1071 79.85 34.71 4.84
C ARG A 1071 79.66 34.11 6.22
N VAL A 1072 78.94 33.00 6.32
CA VAL A 1072 78.98 32.09 7.47
C VAL A 1072 79.39 30.73 6.93
N ASP A 1073 80.67 30.40 7.17
CA ASP A 1073 81.25 29.08 6.95
C ASP A 1073 80.88 28.15 8.12
N ASN A 1074 80.59 26.89 7.77
CA ASN A 1074 80.65 25.65 8.55
C ASN A 1074 80.25 25.68 10.04
N VAL A 1075 79.00 25.28 10.31
CA VAL A 1075 78.67 24.46 11.48
C VAL A 1075 77.89 23.24 10.99
N ALA A 1076 78.35 22.08 11.47
CA ALA A 1076 77.96 20.74 11.06
C ALA A 1076 76.51 20.37 11.41
N GLU A 1077 76.05 19.31 10.74
CA GLU A 1077 74.83 18.55 10.96
C GLU A 1077 74.38 18.46 12.42
N GLU A 1078 73.12 18.86 12.68
CA GLU A 1078 72.13 18.12 13.47
C GLU A 1078 70.83 18.94 13.54
N GLY A 1079 69.68 18.29 13.33
CA GLY A 1079 68.37 18.89 13.58
C GLY A 1079 67.55 19.32 12.35
N VAL A 1080 67.60 18.56 11.26
CA VAL A 1080 66.46 18.55 10.31
C VAL A 1080 65.47 17.52 10.84
N CYS A 1081 64.37 17.97 11.44
CA CYS A 1081 63.19 17.13 11.62
C CYS A 1081 62.64 16.79 10.22
N HIS A 1082 63.20 15.74 9.63
CA HIS A 1082 62.53 14.93 8.64
C HIS A 1082 61.35 14.23 9.34
N GLU A 1083 60.14 14.73 9.15
CA GLU A 1083 58.97 13.83 9.17
C GLU A 1083 58.82 13.25 7.76
N ASN A 1084 59.61 12.20 7.51
CA ASN A 1084 59.31 11.18 6.52
C ASN A 1084 58.57 10.05 7.25
N SER A 1085 57.26 9.98 7.09
CA SER A 1085 56.52 8.72 6.91
C SER A 1085 55.19 9.10 6.24
N ALA A 1086 55.13 9.06 4.92
CA ALA A 1086 54.77 7.87 4.15
C ALA A 1086 53.45 7.24 4.64
N PHE A 1087 52.37 7.68 3.99
CA PHE A 1087 51.16 6.92 3.76
C PHE A 1087 51.48 5.45 3.42
N SER A 1088 50.85 4.50 4.10
CA SER A 1088 50.30 3.31 3.45
C SER A 1088 48.92 3.01 4.05
N PHE A 1089 47.91 3.39 3.26
CA PHE A 1089 46.46 3.11 3.29
C PHE A 1089 45.71 3.11 4.62
#